data_AF-A0A7J9H131-F1
#
_entry.id   AF-A0A7J9H131-F1
#
_cell.length_a   1.000
_cell.length_b   1.000
_cell.length_c   1.000
_cell.angle_alpha   90.00
_cell.angle_beta   90.00
_cell.angle_gamma   90.00
#
_symmetry.space_group_name_H-M   'P 1'
#
loop_
_entity.id
_entity.type
_entity.pdbx_description
1 polymer ?
#
loop_
_entity_poly.entity_id
_entity_poly.type
_entity_poly.pdbx_seq_one_letter_code
_entity_poly.pdbx_strand_id
1 'polypeptide(L)'
;MEKLTDLELIELNKANLRRTMDEIQERASSILLLNIQWKDMEKVLDSAQSSIEERLKEVISKEEEMEERAKKLEKEIQRRENSVKDQFETLKVKEEELGRQFRDLELGKKYCEERLREVELEQKELEEKQGEFVLKEKAFDKCCRDFELEKKDLERSRKDLQFSVEQCEQQCKEFKLMEKVVNDKLGEIGLKENDLENCLSDFVLREQQFGLKKKSFEKRCMEFELEEKALEERRRDLEVSVKQCERQCEEFKLMEKSVKDKLEEVGVKEKYLEKCLSEYELKEEQFELKEKSFVKRYMEFEREEEAFKERCRDLEVNVKLYEQKYKGLEVTEKWVQKQLEEIKRKEEEFELRERDLGQRCRVVELSENCLQNGIKDLKLKSEQCEERFRELKLMEESVTTRFEDLEEKEEKFRWKLDHFEQRSTDYTMKETSLERGRQDLDAKLKHNEECLREIKLREKRIEESSDELARKYKLQFEDLECKVKQYDQRFMELELKEKLVNDQFEQIEAKEEQLGLKERHFEQCSKDFELKEKCHYKEFELKEKCLEVLYRELKAKEKHYDECLRKVELRKKEIEELSAEHRRKYEQQSSDLEFIVKKCEQQFKDLHSKEKKLAEWSKELERKSLASAMHPQVKNEAAGSLSIKCSMDHSSPAHLRFCIHMDGKDLQMFLNGRWKEHGSIGTEVAMALQLSGDPAKLVLDAMEGFYPPHLSKGDREFEGDVARRSCILLLEQLMKLSPEIKPNVRKEAMKLAFDWITKMRVEPGHELEVLGFLRLLASFQLADAFDADELVNFLVFAAQHIHAPELFKVLGLGNKIKGKFIKLFYLL
;
A
#
# COMPACT_ATOMS: atom_id res chain seq x y z
N MET A 1 170.53 -48.44 48.88
CA MET A 1 169.78 -48.04 50.08
C MET A 1 170.34 -46.71 50.54
N GLU A 2 169.56 -45.65 50.49
CA GLU A 2 169.85 -44.39 51.18
C GLU A 2 168.51 -43.67 51.39
N LYS A 3 168.41 -42.85 52.44
CA LYS A 3 167.13 -42.30 52.90
C LYS A 3 166.88 -40.93 52.25
N LEU A 4 165.77 -40.81 51.53
CA LEU A 4 165.21 -39.49 51.21
C LEU A 4 164.87 -38.76 52.51
N THR A 5 165.21 -37.48 52.57
CA THR A 5 165.17 -36.68 53.81
C THR A 5 163.81 -36.01 54.00
N ASP A 6 163.45 -35.73 55.25
CA ASP A 6 162.12 -35.25 55.65
C ASP A 6 161.67 -33.94 54.94
N LEU A 7 162.62 -33.17 54.40
CA LEU A 7 162.38 -31.91 53.72
C LEU A 7 161.54 -32.08 52.43
N GLU A 8 161.78 -33.13 51.65
CA GLU A 8 161.04 -33.38 50.40
C GLU A 8 159.60 -33.83 50.66
N LEU A 9 159.37 -34.57 51.76
CA LEU A 9 158.05 -34.98 52.19
C LEU A 9 157.17 -33.77 52.58
N ILE A 10 157.78 -32.72 53.14
CA ILE A 10 157.11 -31.48 53.53
C ILE A 10 156.70 -30.67 52.29
N GLU A 11 157.58 -30.48 51.29
CA GLU A 11 157.19 -29.80 50.04
C GLU A 11 156.13 -30.57 49.26
N LEU A 12 156.20 -31.91 49.20
CA LEU A 12 155.18 -32.74 48.55
C LEU A 12 153.80 -32.58 49.24
N ASN A 13 153.75 -32.62 50.57
CA ASN A 13 152.52 -32.40 51.33
C ASN A 13 151.96 -30.98 51.14
N LYS A 14 152.82 -29.96 51.12
CA LYS A 14 152.48 -28.56 50.86
C LYS A 14 151.94 -28.33 49.44
N ALA A 15 152.47 -29.04 48.45
CA ALA A 15 151.95 -29.03 47.07
C ALA A 15 150.59 -29.73 46.96
N ASN A 16 150.39 -30.86 47.66
CA ASN A 16 149.10 -31.53 47.76
C ASN A 16 148.05 -30.62 48.44
N LEU A 17 148.41 -29.96 49.54
CA LEU A 17 147.49 -29.11 50.31
C LEU A 17 146.96 -27.92 49.48
N ARG A 18 147.81 -27.33 48.62
CA ARG A 18 147.35 -26.29 47.68
C ARG A 18 146.33 -26.83 46.69
N ARG A 19 146.62 -27.96 46.01
CA ARG A 19 145.68 -28.59 45.08
C ARG A 19 144.31 -28.85 45.73
N THR A 20 144.29 -29.41 46.95
CA THR A 20 143.02 -29.59 47.67
C THR A 20 142.33 -28.28 48.06
N MET A 21 143.08 -27.21 48.35
CA MET A 21 142.51 -25.89 48.63
C MET A 21 141.92 -25.24 47.37
N ASP A 22 142.61 -25.36 46.23
CA ASP A 22 142.17 -24.84 44.94
C ASP A 22 140.92 -25.59 44.44
N GLU A 23 140.87 -26.93 44.60
CA GLU A 23 139.68 -27.76 44.35
C GLU A 23 138.49 -27.38 45.25
N ILE A 24 138.73 -27.00 46.51
CA ILE A 24 137.69 -26.49 47.43
C ILE A 24 137.21 -25.10 46.98
N GLN A 25 138.12 -24.22 46.56
CA GLN A 25 137.82 -22.86 46.09
C GLN A 25 136.98 -22.87 44.80
N GLU A 26 137.27 -23.79 43.87
CA GLU A 26 136.50 -24.01 42.64
C GLU A 26 135.08 -24.49 42.96
N ARG A 27 134.95 -25.51 43.81
CA ARG A 27 133.65 -26.04 44.26
C ARG A 27 132.82 -24.99 45.00
N ALA A 28 133.44 -24.18 45.86
CA ALA A 28 132.77 -23.06 46.54
C ALA A 28 132.23 -22.03 45.53
N SER A 29 133.00 -21.71 44.49
CA SER A 29 132.57 -20.83 43.39
C SER A 29 131.37 -21.43 42.62
N SER A 30 131.37 -22.74 42.36
CA SER A 30 130.23 -23.42 41.72
C SER A 30 128.97 -23.39 42.59
N ILE A 31 129.11 -23.54 43.91
CA ILE A 31 127.98 -23.47 44.87
C ILE A 31 127.40 -22.04 44.92
N LEU A 32 128.23 -21.00 44.85
CA LEU A 32 127.77 -19.61 44.78
C LEU A 32 127.00 -19.33 43.48
N LEU A 33 127.48 -19.83 42.34
CA LEU A 33 126.77 -19.70 41.05
C LEU A 33 125.41 -20.41 41.08
N LEU A 34 125.35 -21.64 41.62
CA LEU A 34 124.10 -22.39 41.79
C LEU A 34 123.10 -21.66 42.68
N ASN A 35 123.56 -21.00 43.75
CA ASN A 35 122.70 -20.21 44.66
C ASN A 35 122.11 -18.97 43.97
N ILE A 36 122.86 -18.32 43.08
CA ILE A 36 122.34 -17.22 42.24
C ILE A 36 121.29 -17.75 41.26
N GLN A 37 121.60 -18.82 40.53
CA GLN A 37 120.66 -19.44 39.57
C GLN A 37 119.37 -19.94 40.25
N TRP A 38 119.49 -20.48 41.46
CA TRP A 38 118.34 -20.88 42.27
C TRP A 38 117.44 -19.69 42.63
N LYS A 39 118.01 -18.56 43.04
CA LYS A 39 117.23 -17.34 43.33
C LYS A 39 116.56 -16.71 42.11
N ASP A 40 117.21 -16.78 40.95
CA ASP A 40 116.59 -16.35 39.70
C ASP A 40 115.43 -17.30 39.31
N MET A 41 115.54 -18.61 39.58
CA MET A 41 114.43 -19.55 39.45
C MET A 41 113.29 -19.29 40.45
N GLU A 42 113.59 -19.10 41.75
CA GLU A 42 112.60 -18.75 42.78
C GLU A 42 111.79 -17.52 42.35
N LYS A 43 112.46 -16.45 41.94
CA LYS A 43 111.82 -15.21 41.48
C LYS A 43 110.94 -15.39 40.25
N VAL A 44 111.31 -16.28 39.32
CA VAL A 44 110.48 -16.61 38.14
C VAL A 44 109.27 -17.44 38.55
N LEU A 45 109.40 -18.36 39.51
CA LEU A 45 108.30 -19.15 40.06
C LEU A 45 107.31 -18.26 40.84
N ASP A 46 107.80 -17.37 41.71
CA ASP A 46 106.99 -16.38 42.44
C ASP A 46 106.20 -15.49 41.48
N SER A 47 106.85 -15.00 40.41
CA SER A 47 106.20 -14.19 39.38
C SER A 47 105.17 -14.97 38.56
N ALA A 48 105.42 -16.25 38.29
CA ALA A 48 104.47 -17.12 37.60
C ALA A 48 103.26 -17.45 38.48
N GLN A 49 103.49 -17.77 39.76
CA GLN A 49 102.43 -17.97 40.75
C GLN A 49 101.57 -16.72 40.89
N SER A 50 102.17 -15.54 41.06
CA SER A 50 101.46 -14.27 41.18
C SER A 50 100.52 -14.01 39.98
N SER A 51 101.01 -14.28 38.76
CA SER A 51 100.20 -14.14 37.54
C SER A 51 99.09 -15.18 37.41
N ILE A 52 99.32 -16.40 37.89
CA ILE A 52 98.28 -17.46 37.94
C ILE A 52 97.20 -17.11 38.98
N GLU A 53 97.57 -16.61 40.14
CA GLU A 53 96.63 -16.16 41.18
C GLU A 53 95.78 -14.97 40.73
N GLU A 54 96.35 -14.01 40.01
CA GLU A 54 95.61 -12.88 39.44
C GLU A 54 94.60 -13.34 38.37
N ARG A 55 95.03 -14.25 37.48
CA ARG A 55 94.12 -14.84 36.47
C ARG A 55 93.04 -15.73 37.08
N LEU A 56 93.32 -16.43 38.19
CA LEU A 56 92.30 -17.18 38.93
C LEU A 56 91.22 -16.24 39.50
N LYS A 57 91.61 -15.10 40.08
CA LYS A 57 90.65 -14.09 40.57
C LYS A 57 89.80 -13.51 39.43
N GLU A 58 90.41 -13.25 38.27
CA GLU A 58 89.69 -12.78 37.07
C GLU A 58 88.68 -13.83 36.54
N VAL A 59 89.04 -15.11 36.56
CA VAL A 59 88.14 -16.22 36.17
C VAL A 59 86.97 -16.35 37.14
N ILE A 60 87.21 -16.37 38.45
CA ILE A 60 86.16 -16.47 39.48
C ILE A 60 85.16 -15.31 39.36
N SER A 61 85.66 -14.06 39.23
CA SER A 61 84.77 -12.89 39.07
C SER A 61 83.92 -12.96 37.79
N LYS A 62 84.44 -13.55 36.70
CA LYS A 62 83.67 -13.77 35.46
C LYS A 62 82.69 -14.95 35.58
N GLU A 63 83.00 -15.95 36.39
CA GLU A 63 82.11 -17.07 36.71
C GLU A 63 80.89 -16.57 37.50
N GLU A 64 81.10 -15.76 38.55
CA GLU A 64 80.04 -15.08 39.30
C GLU A 64 79.16 -14.19 38.41
N GLU A 65 79.76 -13.37 37.53
CA GLU A 65 79.01 -12.55 36.57
C GLU A 65 78.17 -13.40 35.60
N MET A 66 78.68 -14.55 35.16
CA MET A 66 77.96 -15.45 34.25
C MET A 66 76.84 -16.21 34.96
N GLU A 67 77.03 -16.58 36.23
CA GLU A 67 76.01 -17.23 37.05
C GLU A 67 74.81 -16.29 37.31
N GLU A 68 75.05 -15.02 37.64
CA GLU A 68 73.94 -14.06 37.84
C GLU A 68 73.24 -13.69 36.52
N ARG A 69 73.97 -13.68 35.39
CA ARG A 69 73.36 -13.58 34.05
C ARG A 69 72.49 -14.79 33.73
N ALA A 70 72.91 -16.01 34.10
CA ALA A 70 72.12 -17.22 33.92
C ALA A 70 70.84 -17.18 34.78
N LYS A 71 70.95 -16.89 36.08
CA LYS A 71 69.81 -16.70 37.01
C LYS A 71 68.82 -15.64 36.52
N LYS A 72 69.29 -14.61 35.81
CA LYS A 72 68.44 -13.58 35.21
C LYS A 72 67.71 -14.05 33.94
N LEU A 73 68.39 -14.82 33.09
CA LEU A 73 67.79 -15.42 31.88
C LEU A 73 66.78 -16.51 32.21
N GLU A 74 67.05 -17.35 33.21
CA GLU A 74 66.13 -18.37 33.72
C GLU A 74 64.80 -17.76 34.20
N LYS A 75 64.87 -16.68 35.00
CA LYS A 75 63.68 -15.90 35.43
C LYS A 75 62.95 -15.22 34.27
N GLU A 76 63.62 -14.91 33.16
CA GLU A 76 63.02 -14.35 31.96
C GLU A 76 62.33 -15.42 31.11
N ILE A 77 62.92 -16.61 30.99
CA ILE A 77 62.33 -17.79 30.36
C ILE A 77 61.07 -18.21 31.10
N GLN A 78 61.12 -18.37 32.43
CA GLN A 78 59.98 -18.81 33.23
C GLN A 78 58.76 -17.89 33.11
N ARG A 79 58.96 -16.57 32.97
CA ARG A 79 57.86 -15.62 32.68
C ARG A 79 57.24 -15.84 31.30
N ARG A 80 58.06 -16.13 30.29
CA ARG A 80 57.59 -16.36 28.91
C ARG A 80 56.85 -17.69 28.80
N GLU A 81 57.34 -18.75 29.43
CA GLU A 81 56.62 -20.03 29.54
C GLU A 81 55.23 -19.86 30.15
N ASN A 82 55.14 -19.17 31.30
CA ASN A 82 53.85 -18.89 31.93
C ASN A 82 52.94 -18.04 31.02
N SER A 83 53.47 -16.99 30.39
CA SER A 83 52.69 -16.17 29.46
C SER A 83 52.24 -16.92 28.20
N VAL A 84 53.00 -17.90 27.72
CA VAL A 84 52.62 -18.76 26.59
C VAL A 84 51.57 -19.78 27.02
N LYS A 85 51.68 -20.33 28.23
CA LYS A 85 50.70 -21.23 28.82
C LYS A 85 49.34 -20.56 29.03
N ASP A 86 49.32 -19.32 29.55
CA ASP A 86 48.10 -18.52 29.71
C ASP A 86 47.45 -18.20 28.35
N GLN A 87 48.26 -17.91 27.33
CA GLN A 87 47.77 -17.73 25.95
C GLN A 87 47.22 -19.03 25.35
N PHE A 88 47.85 -20.18 25.61
CA PHE A 88 47.39 -21.48 25.12
C PHE A 88 46.05 -21.89 25.72
N GLU A 89 45.87 -21.73 27.04
CA GLU A 89 44.59 -22.01 27.69
C GLU A 89 43.50 -21.02 27.20
N THR A 90 43.85 -19.75 26.94
CA THR A 90 42.96 -18.76 26.31
C THR A 90 42.56 -19.14 24.88
N LEU A 91 43.45 -19.76 24.10
CA LEU A 91 43.17 -20.24 22.75
C LEU A 91 42.25 -21.48 22.78
N LYS A 92 42.53 -22.42 23.68
CA LYS A 92 41.72 -23.63 23.91
C LYS A 92 40.27 -23.30 24.29
N VAL A 93 40.04 -22.31 25.16
CA VAL A 93 38.66 -21.83 25.48
C VAL A 93 37.96 -21.26 24.23
N LYS A 94 38.70 -20.60 23.32
CA LYS A 94 38.14 -20.10 22.04
C LYS A 94 37.89 -21.23 21.03
N GLU A 95 38.71 -22.27 21.02
CA GLU A 95 38.52 -23.47 20.20
C GLU A 95 37.25 -24.22 20.63
N GLU A 96 37.04 -24.42 21.93
CA GLU A 96 35.81 -24.99 22.48
C GLU A 96 34.56 -24.16 22.13
N GLU A 97 34.69 -22.83 22.15
CA GLU A 97 33.61 -21.88 21.83
C GLU A 97 33.25 -21.88 20.35
N LEU A 98 34.24 -21.83 19.45
CA LEU A 98 34.02 -22.04 18.02
C LEU A 98 33.40 -23.43 17.76
N GLY A 99 33.86 -24.44 18.48
CA GLY A 99 33.27 -25.78 18.45
C GLY A 99 31.80 -25.83 18.88
N ARG A 100 31.35 -24.99 19.82
CA ARG A 100 29.93 -24.81 20.15
C ARG A 100 29.19 -24.16 18.97
N GLN A 101 29.69 -23.03 18.49
CA GLN A 101 29.07 -22.26 17.40
C GLN A 101 28.92 -23.08 16.09
N PHE A 102 29.90 -23.93 15.74
CA PHE A 102 29.77 -24.84 14.60
C PHE A 102 28.68 -25.90 14.79
N ARG A 103 28.49 -26.44 16.01
CA ARG A 103 27.40 -27.39 16.31
C ARG A 103 26.03 -26.71 16.23
N ASP A 104 25.92 -25.48 16.73
CA ASP A 104 24.67 -24.71 16.70
C ASP A 104 24.29 -24.34 15.25
N LEU A 105 25.27 -23.96 14.41
CA LEU A 105 25.08 -23.75 12.98
C LEU A 105 24.67 -25.03 12.24
N GLU A 106 25.23 -26.20 12.60
CA GLU A 106 24.86 -27.47 11.97
C GLU A 106 23.47 -27.97 12.43
N LEU A 107 23.06 -27.67 13.65
CA LEU A 107 21.67 -27.87 14.10
C LEU A 107 20.71 -26.94 13.35
N GLY A 108 21.06 -25.65 13.19
CA GLY A 108 20.29 -24.70 12.38
C GLY A 108 20.15 -25.15 10.92
N LYS A 109 21.22 -25.67 10.32
CA LYS A 109 21.21 -26.25 8.96
C LYS A 109 20.25 -27.44 8.87
N LYS A 110 20.29 -28.37 9.82
CA LYS A 110 19.38 -29.54 9.86
C LYS A 110 17.92 -29.12 10.01
N TYR A 111 17.62 -28.13 10.86
CA TYR A 111 16.29 -27.55 10.98
C TYR A 111 15.79 -26.91 9.67
N CYS A 112 16.65 -26.20 8.94
CA CYS A 112 16.30 -25.66 7.62
C CYS A 112 16.07 -26.77 6.56
N GLU A 113 16.89 -27.84 6.56
CA GLU A 113 16.69 -28.99 5.68
C GLU A 113 15.41 -29.78 5.99
N GLU A 114 15.04 -29.89 7.26
CA GLU A 114 13.81 -30.55 7.70
C GLU A 114 12.57 -29.73 7.30
N ARG A 115 12.58 -28.41 7.57
CA ARG A 115 11.53 -27.50 7.12
C ARG A 115 11.38 -27.40 5.59
N LEU A 116 12.46 -27.60 4.83
CA LEU A 116 12.37 -27.67 3.38
C LEU A 116 11.60 -28.92 2.93
N ARG A 117 11.82 -30.08 3.58
CA ARG A 117 11.08 -31.31 3.32
C ARG A 117 9.61 -31.22 3.73
N GLU A 118 9.29 -30.51 4.81
CA GLU A 118 7.90 -30.20 5.20
C GLU A 118 7.20 -29.44 4.07
N VAL A 119 7.80 -28.35 3.56
CA VAL A 119 7.24 -27.56 2.46
C VAL A 119 7.16 -28.37 1.15
N GLU A 120 8.15 -29.21 0.84
CA GLU A 120 8.11 -30.14 -0.31
C GLU A 120 7.04 -31.24 -0.19
N LEU A 121 6.52 -31.51 1.01
CA LEU A 121 5.38 -32.42 1.25
C LEU A 121 4.06 -31.65 1.17
N GLU A 122 3.96 -30.49 1.82
CA GLU A 122 2.79 -29.59 1.71
C GLU A 122 2.49 -29.21 0.25
N GLN A 123 3.52 -28.95 -0.56
CA GLN A 123 3.36 -28.69 -2.00
C GLN A 123 2.77 -29.91 -2.74
N LYS A 124 3.24 -31.13 -2.46
CA LYS A 124 2.72 -32.35 -3.10
C LYS A 124 1.28 -32.62 -2.71
N GLU A 125 0.93 -32.43 -1.44
CA GLU A 125 -0.46 -32.50 -0.99
C GLU A 125 -1.35 -31.45 -1.68
N LEU A 126 -0.83 -30.24 -1.94
CA LEU A 126 -1.54 -29.20 -2.68
C LEU A 126 -1.72 -29.57 -4.16
N GLU A 127 -0.70 -30.13 -4.82
CA GLU A 127 -0.77 -30.64 -6.20
C GLU A 127 -1.78 -31.81 -6.32
N GLU A 128 -1.82 -32.73 -5.36
CA GLU A 128 -2.82 -33.81 -5.30
C GLU A 128 -4.24 -33.27 -5.06
N LYS A 129 -4.43 -32.32 -4.12
CA LYS A 129 -5.73 -31.66 -3.87
C LYS A 129 -6.20 -30.84 -5.07
N GLN A 130 -5.30 -30.21 -5.82
CA GLN A 130 -5.61 -29.55 -7.08
C GLN A 130 -6.03 -30.56 -8.16
N GLY A 131 -5.38 -31.72 -8.22
CA GLY A 131 -5.78 -32.85 -9.06
C GLY A 131 -7.20 -33.36 -8.75
N GLU A 132 -7.53 -33.53 -7.46
CA GLU A 132 -8.90 -33.85 -7.03
C GLU A 132 -9.91 -32.76 -7.42
N PHE A 133 -9.55 -31.48 -7.26
CA PHE A 133 -10.45 -30.37 -7.61
C PHE A 133 -10.79 -30.38 -9.09
N VAL A 134 -9.80 -30.59 -9.97
CA VAL A 134 -10.00 -30.73 -11.43
C VAL A 134 -10.83 -31.96 -11.79
N LEU A 135 -10.83 -33.03 -10.97
CA LEU A 135 -11.73 -34.18 -11.16
C LEU A 135 -13.16 -33.89 -10.69
N LYS A 136 -13.33 -33.15 -9.58
CA LYS A 136 -14.64 -32.70 -9.06
C LYS A 136 -15.29 -31.68 -10.01
N GLU A 137 -14.52 -30.75 -10.54
CA GLU A 137 -14.90 -29.82 -11.60
C GLU A 137 -15.45 -30.58 -12.82
N LYS A 138 -14.69 -31.53 -13.38
CA LYS A 138 -15.13 -32.37 -14.52
C LYS A 138 -16.38 -33.20 -14.23
N ALA A 139 -16.61 -33.58 -12.98
CA ALA A 139 -17.82 -34.29 -12.55
C ALA A 139 -19.04 -33.34 -12.43
N PHE A 140 -18.84 -32.14 -11.87
CA PHE A 140 -19.85 -31.08 -11.81
C PHE A 140 -20.26 -30.61 -13.22
N ASP A 141 -19.27 -30.32 -14.06
CA ASP A 141 -19.41 -29.96 -15.47
C ASP A 141 -20.16 -31.04 -16.29
N LYS A 142 -20.00 -32.32 -15.93
CA LYS A 142 -20.86 -33.40 -16.46
C LYS A 142 -22.29 -33.32 -15.92
N CYS A 143 -22.47 -33.13 -14.61
CA CYS A 143 -23.79 -32.98 -13.98
C CYS A 143 -24.59 -31.81 -14.58
N CYS A 144 -23.94 -30.68 -14.88
CA CYS A 144 -24.55 -29.54 -15.57
C CYS A 144 -25.05 -29.92 -16.98
N ARG A 145 -24.29 -30.71 -17.74
CA ARG A 145 -24.73 -31.23 -19.05
C ARG A 145 -25.91 -32.20 -18.93
N ASP A 146 -25.89 -33.08 -17.93
CA ASP A 146 -26.97 -34.04 -17.67
C ASP A 146 -28.27 -33.29 -17.27
N PHE A 147 -28.18 -32.28 -16.40
CA PHE A 147 -29.30 -31.39 -16.02
C PHE A 147 -29.81 -30.52 -17.19
N GLU A 148 -28.92 -30.08 -18.09
CA GLU A 148 -29.30 -29.38 -19.32
C GLU A 148 -30.14 -30.26 -20.26
N LEU A 149 -29.89 -31.57 -20.30
CA LEU A 149 -30.69 -32.52 -21.08
C LEU A 149 -32.06 -32.73 -20.44
N GLU A 150 -32.11 -32.96 -19.12
CA GLU A 150 -33.37 -33.11 -18.37
C GLU A 150 -34.27 -31.86 -18.49
N LYS A 151 -33.68 -30.66 -18.45
CA LYS A 151 -34.38 -29.38 -18.74
C LYS A 151 -34.98 -29.35 -20.15
N LYS A 152 -34.25 -29.84 -21.17
CA LYS A 152 -34.73 -29.89 -22.56
C LYS A 152 -35.87 -30.90 -22.75
N ASP A 153 -35.87 -32.00 -21.99
CA ASP A 153 -36.97 -32.98 -21.99
C ASP A 153 -38.20 -32.50 -21.21
N LEU A 154 -38.03 -31.77 -20.11
CA LEU A 154 -39.12 -31.06 -19.44
C LEU A 154 -39.74 -29.97 -20.35
N GLU A 155 -38.94 -29.27 -21.16
CA GLU A 155 -39.47 -28.32 -22.16
C GLU A 155 -40.21 -28.99 -23.33
N ARG A 156 -39.89 -30.25 -23.67
CA ARG A 156 -40.67 -31.06 -24.62
C ARG A 156 -42.01 -31.43 -24.00
N SER A 157 -41.99 -32.06 -22.83
CA SER A 157 -43.19 -32.46 -22.08
C SER A 157 -44.14 -31.29 -21.81
N ARG A 158 -43.62 -30.09 -21.52
CA ARG A 158 -44.44 -28.86 -21.38
C ARG A 158 -45.17 -28.48 -22.68
N LYS A 159 -44.55 -28.66 -23.85
CA LYS A 159 -45.17 -28.38 -25.16
C LYS A 159 -46.24 -29.42 -25.50
N ASP A 160 -45.99 -30.69 -25.19
CA ASP A 160 -46.94 -31.77 -25.40
C ASP A 160 -48.20 -31.60 -24.49
N LEU A 161 -47.99 -31.18 -23.24
CA LEU A 161 -49.06 -30.78 -22.32
C LEU A 161 -49.81 -29.53 -22.80
N GLN A 162 -49.12 -28.52 -23.32
CA GLN A 162 -49.76 -27.33 -23.88
C GLN A 162 -50.65 -27.68 -25.08
N PHE A 163 -50.16 -28.49 -26.02
CA PHE A 163 -50.95 -28.99 -27.15
C PHE A 163 -52.19 -29.78 -26.69
N SER A 164 -52.05 -30.56 -25.62
CA SER A 164 -53.16 -31.30 -25.00
C SER A 164 -54.21 -30.36 -24.38
N VAL A 165 -53.79 -29.25 -23.76
CA VAL A 165 -54.69 -28.21 -23.23
C VAL A 165 -55.41 -27.47 -24.36
N GLU A 166 -54.70 -27.09 -25.43
CA GLU A 166 -55.29 -26.46 -26.61
C GLU A 166 -56.34 -27.36 -27.29
N GLN A 167 -56.10 -28.68 -27.32
CA GLN A 167 -57.06 -29.69 -27.77
C GLN A 167 -58.31 -29.77 -26.87
N CYS A 168 -58.14 -29.78 -25.55
CA CYS A 168 -59.27 -29.74 -24.61
C CYS A 168 -60.08 -28.44 -24.71
N GLU A 169 -59.43 -27.29 -24.85
CA GLU A 169 -60.15 -26.02 -25.08
C GLU A 169 -61.00 -26.06 -26.35
N GLN A 170 -60.51 -26.72 -27.41
CA GLN A 170 -61.25 -26.85 -28.66
C GLN A 170 -62.53 -27.68 -28.48
N GLN A 171 -62.46 -28.78 -27.71
CA GLN A 171 -63.63 -29.57 -27.34
C GLN A 171 -64.62 -28.76 -26.47
N CYS A 172 -64.13 -27.90 -25.57
CA CYS A 172 -64.99 -26.97 -24.82
C CYS A 172 -65.67 -25.89 -25.69
N LYS A 173 -65.08 -25.52 -26.84
CA LYS A 173 -65.70 -24.60 -27.82
C LYS A 173 -66.82 -25.30 -28.60
N GLU A 174 -66.67 -26.58 -28.92
CA GLU A 174 -67.71 -27.41 -29.55
C GLU A 174 -68.91 -27.63 -28.61
N PHE A 175 -68.68 -27.89 -27.31
CA PHE A 175 -69.75 -28.02 -26.31
C PHE A 175 -70.64 -26.77 -26.22
N LYS A 176 -70.06 -25.57 -26.29
CA LYS A 176 -70.79 -24.29 -26.27
C LYS A 176 -71.63 -24.04 -27.54
N LEU A 177 -71.25 -24.62 -28.67
CA LEU A 177 -72.10 -24.60 -29.87
C LEU A 177 -73.32 -25.54 -29.71
N MET A 178 -73.14 -26.69 -29.06
CA MET A 178 -74.23 -27.61 -28.77
C MET A 178 -75.24 -27.04 -27.76
N GLU A 179 -74.77 -26.35 -26.72
CA GLU A 179 -75.60 -25.60 -25.76
C GLU A 179 -76.51 -24.58 -26.47
N LYS A 180 -75.97 -23.84 -27.45
CA LYS A 180 -76.75 -22.86 -28.21
C LYS A 180 -77.87 -23.51 -29.06
N VAL A 181 -77.56 -24.62 -29.73
CA VAL A 181 -78.53 -25.40 -30.53
C VAL A 181 -79.65 -26.03 -29.68
N VAL A 182 -79.43 -26.23 -28.37
CA VAL A 182 -80.48 -26.64 -27.43
C VAL A 182 -81.39 -25.46 -27.04
N ASN A 183 -80.82 -24.29 -26.77
CA ASN A 183 -81.60 -23.08 -26.47
C ASN A 183 -82.47 -22.62 -27.65
N ASP A 184 -81.92 -22.61 -28.87
CA ASP A 184 -82.65 -22.20 -30.07
C ASP A 184 -83.89 -23.11 -30.32
N LYS A 185 -83.83 -24.38 -29.92
CA LYS A 185 -84.95 -25.34 -30.01
C LYS A 185 -85.99 -25.25 -28.88
N LEU A 186 -85.72 -24.47 -27.83
CA LEU A 186 -86.67 -24.23 -26.73
C LEU A 186 -87.54 -22.98 -26.94
N GLY A 187 -87.25 -22.17 -27.97
CA GLY A 187 -88.05 -20.99 -28.32
C GLY A 187 -89.23 -21.25 -29.27
N GLU A 188 -89.25 -22.36 -30.00
CA GLU A 188 -90.20 -22.58 -31.13
C GLU A 188 -91.46 -23.38 -30.78
N ILE A 189 -91.65 -23.83 -29.54
CA ILE A 189 -92.88 -24.54 -29.11
C ILE A 189 -93.62 -23.68 -28.07
N GLY A 190 -94.26 -22.60 -28.55
CA GLY A 190 -94.71 -21.53 -27.67
C GLY A 190 -95.79 -20.56 -28.19
N LEU A 191 -96.66 -20.97 -29.14
CA LEU A 191 -98.07 -20.53 -29.36
C LEU A 191 -98.51 -20.70 -30.83
N LYS A 192 -99.82 -20.89 -31.04
CA LYS A 192 -100.52 -21.00 -32.35
C LYS A 192 -100.18 -22.30 -33.10
N GLU A 193 -100.96 -23.37 -33.01
CA GLU A 193 -102.42 -23.48 -32.79
C GLU A 193 -103.24 -22.79 -33.90
N ASN A 194 -103.78 -23.67 -34.75
CA ASN A 194 -104.91 -23.54 -35.68
C ASN A 194 -104.88 -22.56 -36.88
N ASP A 195 -104.88 -23.24 -38.04
CA ASP A 195 -105.83 -23.09 -39.15
C ASP A 195 -105.67 -21.98 -40.20
N LEU A 196 -105.78 -22.46 -41.46
CA LEU A 196 -106.55 -21.95 -42.60
C LEU A 196 -106.50 -20.43 -42.92
N GLU A 197 -106.42 -20.01 -44.18
CA GLU A 197 -107.18 -20.61 -45.29
C GLU A 197 -106.43 -20.59 -46.64
N ASN A 198 -106.98 -21.35 -47.59
CA ASN A 198 -106.37 -21.65 -48.88
C ASN A 198 -106.67 -20.60 -49.96
N CYS A 199 -105.75 -20.54 -50.94
CA CYS A 199 -106.02 -20.28 -52.35
C CYS A 199 -106.61 -18.92 -52.83
N LEU A 200 -105.86 -18.32 -53.77
CA LEU A 200 -106.37 -17.74 -55.04
C LEU A 200 -107.18 -16.42 -54.94
N SER A 201 -107.31 -15.59 -55.98
CA SER A 201 -106.72 -15.56 -57.34
C SER A 201 -106.62 -14.10 -57.85
N ASP A 202 -106.20 -13.94 -59.11
CA ASP A 202 -106.66 -12.89 -60.05
C ASP A 202 -108.13 -12.46 -59.78
N PHE A 203 -108.53 -11.19 -59.97
CA PHE A 203 -108.57 -10.50 -61.26
C PHE A 203 -108.53 -8.96 -61.02
N VAL A 204 -107.57 -8.19 -61.54
CA VAL A 204 -107.52 -7.61 -62.90
C VAL A 204 -108.67 -6.63 -63.20
N LEU A 205 -108.35 -5.33 -63.07
CA LEU A 205 -109.02 -4.18 -63.70
C LEU A 205 -110.49 -3.91 -63.22
N ARG A 206 -111.12 -2.74 -63.44
CA ARG A 206 -110.69 -1.46 -64.04
C ARG A 206 -111.56 -0.35 -63.45
N GLU A 207 -110.97 0.75 -62.98
CA GLU A 207 -111.56 2.07 -63.23
C GLU A 207 -110.52 3.19 -63.09
N GLN A 208 -109.96 3.58 -64.23
CA GLN A 208 -109.21 4.82 -64.33
C GLN A 208 -110.18 5.98 -64.53
N GLN A 209 -109.81 7.13 -63.96
CA GLN A 209 -110.06 8.50 -64.43
C GLN A 209 -111.07 9.36 -63.66
N PHE A 210 -110.72 9.74 -62.43
CA PHE A 210 -110.71 11.17 -62.07
C PHE A 210 -109.50 11.46 -61.16
N GLY A 211 -108.77 12.56 -61.42
CA GLY A 211 -107.55 12.89 -60.67
C GLY A 211 -106.37 13.48 -61.45
N LEU A 212 -106.52 13.83 -62.74
CA LEU A 212 -105.43 14.39 -63.57
C LEU A 212 -104.92 15.79 -63.13
N LYS A 213 -105.40 16.35 -62.01
CA LYS A 213 -104.77 17.50 -61.32
C LYS A 213 -103.90 17.09 -60.13
N LYS A 214 -104.01 15.88 -59.59
CA LYS A 214 -103.18 15.38 -58.47
C LYS A 214 -101.73 15.16 -58.94
N LYS A 215 -101.57 14.49 -60.09
CA LYS A 215 -100.27 14.08 -60.65
C LYS A 215 -99.29 15.23 -60.97
N SER A 216 -99.76 16.46 -61.20
CA SER A 216 -98.86 17.61 -61.42
C SER A 216 -98.31 18.18 -60.10
N PHE A 217 -99.07 18.07 -59.00
CA PHE A 217 -98.61 18.44 -57.66
C PHE A 217 -97.78 17.32 -57.04
N GLU A 218 -98.21 16.05 -57.16
CA GLU A 218 -97.45 14.88 -56.69
C GLU A 218 -96.05 14.82 -57.31
N LYS A 219 -95.89 15.16 -58.59
CA LYS A 219 -94.55 15.21 -59.22
C LYS A 219 -93.67 16.29 -58.60
N ARG A 220 -94.20 17.49 -58.35
CA ARG A 220 -93.44 18.59 -57.73
C ARG A 220 -93.17 18.37 -56.25
N CYS A 221 -94.07 17.69 -55.53
CA CYS A 221 -93.82 17.25 -54.15
C CYS A 221 -92.75 16.16 -54.11
N MET A 222 -92.77 15.16 -55.00
CA MET A 222 -91.68 14.16 -55.05
C MET A 222 -90.35 14.74 -55.53
N GLU A 223 -90.36 15.77 -56.40
CA GLU A 223 -89.15 16.55 -56.72
C GLU A 223 -88.60 17.24 -55.46
N PHE A 224 -89.44 17.92 -54.67
CA PHE A 224 -89.04 18.53 -53.40
C PHE A 224 -88.61 17.50 -52.33
N GLU A 225 -89.30 16.37 -52.17
CA GLU A 225 -88.93 15.32 -51.23
C GLU A 225 -87.63 14.61 -51.61
N LEU A 226 -87.32 14.48 -52.91
CA LEU A 226 -86.04 13.93 -53.37
C LEU A 226 -84.91 14.93 -53.15
N GLU A 227 -85.15 16.23 -53.35
CA GLU A 227 -84.17 17.28 -53.09
C GLU A 227 -83.94 17.50 -51.58
N GLU A 228 -85.00 17.39 -50.76
CA GLU A 228 -84.92 17.32 -49.29
C GLU A 228 -84.14 16.09 -48.85
N LYS A 229 -84.45 14.88 -49.35
CA LYS A 229 -83.68 13.65 -49.03
C LYS A 229 -82.22 13.76 -49.47
N ALA A 230 -81.92 14.39 -50.61
CA ALA A 230 -80.55 14.62 -51.06
C ALA A 230 -79.79 15.67 -50.21
N LEU A 231 -80.50 16.64 -49.64
CA LEU A 231 -79.95 17.57 -48.64
C LEU A 231 -79.78 16.89 -47.27
N GLU A 232 -80.68 16.00 -46.88
CA GLU A 232 -80.63 15.18 -45.67
C GLU A 232 -79.48 14.15 -45.73
N GLU A 233 -79.17 13.65 -46.92
CA GLU A 233 -78.01 12.80 -47.23
C GLU A 233 -76.71 13.62 -47.18
N ARG A 234 -76.65 14.75 -47.90
CA ARG A 234 -75.52 15.69 -47.79
C ARG A 234 -75.26 16.18 -46.37
N ARG A 235 -76.31 16.37 -45.55
CA ARG A 235 -76.16 16.76 -44.14
C ARG A 235 -75.51 15.63 -43.34
N ARG A 236 -75.91 14.37 -43.56
CA ARG A 236 -75.27 13.19 -42.95
C ARG A 236 -73.82 13.04 -43.39
N ASP A 237 -73.52 13.21 -44.68
CA ASP A 237 -72.14 13.17 -45.20
C ASP A 237 -71.27 14.27 -44.59
N LEU A 238 -71.81 15.50 -44.46
CA LEU A 238 -71.12 16.62 -43.83
C LEU A 238 -70.93 16.40 -42.32
N GLU A 239 -71.92 15.83 -41.63
CA GLU A 239 -71.84 15.50 -40.20
C GLU A 239 -70.82 14.38 -39.93
N VAL A 240 -70.74 13.37 -40.81
CA VAL A 240 -69.68 12.34 -40.76
C VAL A 240 -68.30 12.97 -41.03
N SER A 241 -68.21 13.89 -41.99
CA SER A 241 -66.97 14.62 -42.31
C SER A 241 -66.50 15.48 -41.13
N VAL A 242 -67.40 16.18 -40.44
CA VAL A 242 -67.11 16.93 -39.22
C VAL A 242 -66.64 15.99 -38.11
N LYS A 243 -67.36 14.90 -37.84
CA LYS A 243 -66.96 13.87 -36.83
C LYS A 243 -65.69 13.11 -37.20
N GLN A 244 -65.18 13.24 -38.41
CA GLN A 244 -63.87 12.76 -38.82
C GLN A 244 -62.78 13.82 -38.63
N CYS A 245 -63.07 15.10 -38.94
CA CYS A 245 -62.18 16.22 -38.62
C CYS A 245 -61.97 16.38 -37.11
N GLU A 246 -63.02 16.20 -36.30
CA GLU A 246 -62.95 16.18 -34.84
C GLU A 246 -62.01 15.06 -34.35
N ARG A 247 -62.20 13.81 -34.83
CA ARG A 247 -61.27 12.70 -34.51
C ARG A 247 -59.82 13.00 -34.92
N GLN A 248 -59.60 13.63 -36.07
CA GLN A 248 -58.26 14.05 -36.50
C GLN A 248 -57.67 15.13 -35.59
N CYS A 249 -58.47 16.05 -35.05
CA CYS A 249 -58.02 17.03 -34.05
C CYS A 249 -57.67 16.37 -32.70
N GLU A 250 -58.45 15.39 -32.25
CA GLU A 250 -58.14 14.57 -31.06
C GLU A 250 -56.87 13.72 -31.26
N GLU A 251 -56.70 13.11 -32.44
CA GLU A 251 -55.46 12.40 -32.83
C GLU A 251 -54.25 13.35 -32.85
N PHE A 252 -54.41 14.58 -33.37
CA PHE A 252 -53.35 15.60 -33.35
C PHE A 252 -52.96 16.02 -31.93
N LYS A 253 -53.91 16.18 -31.00
CA LYS A 253 -53.63 16.49 -29.58
C LYS A 253 -52.86 15.36 -28.89
N LEU A 254 -53.20 14.10 -29.20
CA LEU A 254 -52.46 12.94 -28.71
C LEU A 254 -51.06 12.84 -29.33
N MET A 255 -50.90 13.22 -30.60
CA MET A 255 -49.61 13.28 -31.29
C MET A 255 -48.73 14.41 -30.73
N GLU A 256 -49.28 15.61 -30.51
CA GLU A 256 -48.60 16.75 -29.87
C GLU A 256 -48.08 16.36 -28.49
N LYS A 257 -48.92 15.71 -27.67
CA LYS A 257 -48.50 15.18 -26.38
C LYS A 257 -47.37 14.15 -26.51
N SER A 258 -47.50 13.17 -27.42
CA SER A 258 -46.45 12.17 -27.66
C SER A 258 -45.13 12.77 -28.14
N VAL A 259 -45.17 13.85 -28.94
CA VAL A 259 -43.99 14.60 -29.38
C VAL A 259 -43.37 15.34 -28.19
N LYS A 260 -44.17 15.97 -27.34
CA LYS A 260 -43.68 16.63 -26.12
C LYS A 260 -43.02 15.65 -25.14
N ASP A 261 -43.69 14.54 -24.84
CA ASP A 261 -43.17 13.50 -23.95
C ASP A 261 -41.84 12.93 -24.48
N LYS A 262 -41.71 12.76 -25.81
CA LYS A 262 -40.44 12.35 -26.47
C LYS A 262 -39.36 13.43 -26.45
N LEU A 263 -39.71 14.71 -26.53
CA LEU A 263 -38.77 15.83 -26.46
C LEU A 263 -38.16 15.95 -25.07
N GLU A 264 -38.97 15.75 -24.02
CA GLU A 264 -38.50 15.67 -22.63
C GLU A 264 -37.59 14.45 -22.43
N GLU A 265 -37.90 13.29 -23.03
CA GLU A 265 -37.03 12.10 -23.00
C GLU A 265 -35.69 12.31 -23.74
N VAL A 266 -35.68 13.07 -24.84
CA VAL A 266 -34.43 13.44 -25.55
C VAL A 266 -33.56 14.36 -24.68
N GLY A 267 -34.14 15.38 -24.03
CA GLY A 267 -33.39 16.26 -23.11
C GLY A 267 -32.85 15.55 -21.85
N VAL A 268 -33.40 14.39 -21.48
CA VAL A 268 -32.82 13.52 -20.44
C VAL A 268 -31.63 12.71 -21.00
N LYS A 269 -31.72 12.22 -22.24
CA LYS A 269 -30.63 11.46 -22.91
C LYS A 269 -29.45 12.36 -23.29
N GLU A 270 -29.71 13.61 -23.67
CA GLU A 270 -28.71 14.66 -23.90
C GLU A 270 -27.87 14.92 -22.64
N LYS A 271 -28.51 15.17 -21.49
CA LYS A 271 -27.84 15.34 -20.18
C LYS A 271 -27.11 14.08 -19.68
N TYR A 272 -27.56 12.90 -20.10
CA TYR A 272 -26.84 11.66 -19.81
C TYR A 272 -25.54 11.57 -20.63
N LEU A 273 -25.56 11.92 -21.91
CA LEU A 273 -24.38 11.96 -22.77
C LEU A 273 -23.39 13.05 -22.36
N GLU A 274 -23.87 14.25 -22.00
CA GLU A 274 -23.08 15.34 -21.44
C GLU A 274 -22.30 14.88 -20.19
N LYS A 275 -22.97 14.16 -19.28
CA LYS A 275 -22.32 13.51 -18.12
C LYS A 275 -21.31 12.44 -18.52
N CYS A 276 -21.60 11.61 -19.52
CA CYS A 276 -20.69 10.56 -19.98
C CYS A 276 -19.42 11.12 -20.64
N LEU A 277 -19.52 12.25 -21.36
CA LEU A 277 -18.36 12.98 -21.89
C LEU A 277 -17.51 13.54 -20.74
N SER A 278 -18.12 14.21 -19.75
CA SER A 278 -17.39 14.68 -18.56
C SER A 278 -16.69 13.54 -17.79
N GLU A 279 -17.31 12.35 -17.72
CA GLU A 279 -16.70 11.16 -17.12
C GLU A 279 -15.62 10.49 -17.96
N TYR A 280 -15.49 10.85 -19.24
CA TYR A 280 -14.43 10.39 -20.13
C TYR A 280 -13.22 11.32 -20.05
N GLU A 281 -13.45 12.63 -20.16
CA GLU A 281 -12.44 13.68 -20.01
C GLU A 281 -11.70 13.55 -18.65
N LEU A 282 -12.45 13.38 -17.56
CA LEU A 282 -11.88 13.12 -16.22
C LEU A 282 -11.09 11.80 -16.10
N LYS A 283 -11.31 10.82 -16.99
CA LYS A 283 -10.50 9.58 -17.03
C LYS A 283 -9.24 9.76 -17.85
N GLU A 284 -9.29 10.56 -18.92
CA GLU A 284 -8.14 10.94 -19.74
C GLU A 284 -7.13 11.77 -18.92
N GLU A 285 -7.60 12.80 -18.20
CA GLU A 285 -6.77 13.57 -17.25
C GLU A 285 -6.16 12.68 -16.14
N GLN A 286 -6.94 11.73 -15.61
CA GLN A 286 -6.42 10.76 -14.64
C GLN A 286 -5.38 9.80 -15.25
N PHE A 287 -5.46 9.49 -16.55
CA PHE A 287 -4.44 8.69 -17.22
C PHE A 287 -3.15 9.48 -17.42
N GLU A 288 -3.23 10.74 -17.88
CA GLU A 288 -2.06 11.62 -17.95
C GLU A 288 -1.38 11.79 -16.58
N LEU A 289 -2.15 12.00 -15.51
CA LEU A 289 -1.62 12.14 -14.15
C LEU A 289 -0.96 10.85 -13.66
N LYS A 290 -1.52 9.68 -13.98
CA LYS A 290 -0.91 8.38 -13.70
C LYS A 290 0.38 8.19 -14.49
N GLU A 291 0.41 8.50 -15.78
CA GLU A 291 1.62 8.44 -16.61
C GLU A 291 2.73 9.35 -16.06
N LYS A 292 2.42 10.62 -15.77
CA LYS A 292 3.34 11.57 -15.14
C LYS A 292 3.86 11.07 -13.78
N SER A 293 3.02 10.41 -12.98
CA SER A 293 3.43 9.77 -11.72
C SER A 293 4.33 8.54 -11.93
N PHE A 294 4.09 7.75 -12.97
CA PHE A 294 4.86 6.56 -13.31
C PHE A 294 6.25 6.95 -13.84
N VAL A 295 6.32 7.95 -14.73
CA VAL A 295 7.58 8.55 -15.19
C VAL A 295 8.37 9.10 -14.00
N LYS A 296 7.74 9.86 -13.09
CA LYS A 296 8.44 10.37 -11.88
C LYS A 296 9.04 9.23 -11.04
N ARG A 297 8.26 8.16 -10.79
CA ARG A 297 8.72 6.98 -10.03
C ARG A 297 9.83 6.21 -10.75
N TYR A 298 9.78 6.12 -12.08
CA TYR A 298 10.85 5.52 -12.90
C TYR A 298 12.15 6.32 -12.78
N MET A 299 12.10 7.64 -12.94
CA MET A 299 13.26 8.53 -12.76
C MET A 299 13.79 8.57 -11.31
N GLU A 300 12.97 8.17 -10.32
CA GLU A 300 13.42 7.98 -8.93
C GLU A 300 14.14 6.62 -8.78
N PHE A 301 13.58 5.55 -9.34
CA PHE A 301 14.19 4.21 -9.37
C PHE A 301 15.56 4.19 -10.07
N GLU A 302 15.72 4.86 -11.22
CA GLU A 302 17.02 4.97 -11.91
C GLU A 302 18.12 5.59 -11.02
N ARG A 303 17.76 6.58 -10.18
CA ARG A 303 18.71 7.21 -9.25
C ARG A 303 19.06 6.29 -8.08
N GLU A 304 18.10 5.52 -7.58
CA GLU A 304 18.37 4.50 -6.56
C GLU A 304 19.24 3.36 -7.10
N GLU A 305 19.05 2.96 -8.36
CA GLU A 305 19.87 1.96 -9.05
C GLU A 305 21.31 2.44 -9.24
N GLU A 306 21.55 3.67 -9.70
CA GLU A 306 22.92 4.18 -9.86
C GLU A 306 23.60 4.43 -8.51
N ALA A 307 22.87 4.92 -7.50
CA ALA A 307 23.38 4.99 -6.12
C ALA A 307 23.65 3.61 -5.52
N PHE A 308 22.93 2.56 -5.93
CA PHE A 308 23.24 1.18 -5.57
C PHE A 308 24.53 0.68 -6.25
N LYS A 309 24.70 0.90 -7.56
CA LYS A 309 25.94 0.60 -8.27
C LYS A 309 27.16 1.30 -7.65
N GLU A 310 27.02 2.56 -7.26
CA GLU A 310 28.09 3.31 -6.58
C GLU A 310 28.50 2.63 -5.25
N ARG A 311 27.52 2.25 -4.41
CA ARG A 311 27.78 1.48 -3.18
C ARG A 311 28.42 0.12 -3.46
N CYS A 312 28.07 -0.54 -4.57
CA CYS A 312 28.75 -1.77 -5.02
C CYS A 312 30.21 -1.51 -5.44
N ARG A 313 30.50 -0.40 -6.14
CA ARG A 313 31.87 0.03 -6.48
C ARG A 313 32.71 0.23 -5.21
N ASP A 314 32.16 0.89 -4.19
CA ASP A 314 32.83 1.08 -2.89
C ASP A 314 33.05 -0.25 -2.14
N LEU A 315 32.07 -1.15 -2.15
CA LEU A 315 32.20 -2.48 -1.55
C LEU A 315 33.29 -3.32 -2.23
N GLU A 316 33.38 -3.30 -3.56
CA GLU A 316 34.47 -3.95 -4.30
C GLU A 316 35.86 -3.43 -3.91
N VAL A 317 36.02 -2.11 -3.76
CA VAL A 317 37.28 -1.50 -3.33
C VAL A 317 37.65 -1.95 -1.92
N ASN A 318 36.68 -2.01 -1.01
CA ASN A 318 36.89 -2.51 0.35
C ASN A 318 37.26 -4.01 0.38
N VAL A 319 36.59 -4.86 -0.42
CA VAL A 319 36.96 -6.29 -0.54
C VAL A 319 38.40 -6.46 -1.02
N LYS A 320 38.81 -5.74 -2.07
CA LYS A 320 40.18 -5.75 -2.60
C LYS A 320 41.20 -5.28 -1.55
N LEU A 321 40.84 -4.33 -0.67
CA LEU A 321 41.66 -3.88 0.45
C LEU A 321 41.80 -4.96 1.55
N TYR A 322 40.71 -5.69 1.87
CA TYR A 322 40.76 -6.80 2.81
C TYR A 322 41.56 -8.00 2.28
N GLU A 323 41.45 -8.33 0.98
CA GLU A 323 42.29 -9.33 0.35
C GLU A 323 43.79 -9.00 0.46
N GLN A 324 44.17 -7.74 0.23
CA GLN A 324 45.58 -7.32 0.38
C GLN A 324 46.06 -7.45 1.83
N LYS A 325 45.22 -7.11 2.82
CA LYS A 325 45.54 -7.32 4.24
C LYS A 325 45.68 -8.81 4.57
N TYR A 326 44.83 -9.67 4.03
CA TYR A 326 44.89 -11.12 4.24
C TYR A 326 46.17 -11.74 3.63
N LYS A 327 46.52 -11.35 2.40
CA LYS A 327 47.79 -11.72 1.74
C LYS A 327 49.02 -11.24 2.54
N GLY A 328 48.94 -10.08 3.19
CA GLY A 328 49.95 -9.60 4.13
C GLY A 328 50.09 -10.48 5.39
N LEU A 329 48.96 -10.90 5.98
CA LEU A 329 48.93 -11.79 7.14
C LEU A 329 49.52 -13.18 6.81
N GLU A 330 49.17 -13.75 5.66
CA GLU A 330 49.70 -15.03 5.17
C GLU A 330 51.24 -15.05 5.06
N VAL A 331 51.85 -13.91 4.68
CA VAL A 331 53.32 -13.75 4.66
C VAL A 331 53.88 -13.69 6.09
N THR A 332 53.21 -13.01 7.03
CA THR A 332 53.65 -12.98 8.43
C THR A 332 53.49 -14.34 9.13
N GLU A 333 52.46 -15.10 8.81
CA GLU A 333 52.25 -16.46 9.33
C GLU A 333 53.41 -17.39 8.92
N LYS A 334 53.75 -17.40 7.63
CA LYS A 334 54.88 -18.19 7.09
C LYS A 334 56.23 -17.77 7.68
N TRP A 335 56.40 -16.49 8.04
CA TRP A 335 57.57 -16.02 8.77
C TRP A 335 57.59 -16.55 10.21
N VAL A 336 56.46 -16.50 10.93
CA VAL A 336 56.34 -17.03 12.31
C VAL A 336 56.57 -18.54 12.33
N GLN A 337 55.95 -19.31 11.43
CA GLN A 337 56.14 -20.76 11.31
C GLN A 337 57.63 -21.12 11.16
N LYS A 338 58.36 -20.43 10.27
CA LYS A 338 59.80 -20.63 10.08
C LYS A 338 60.64 -20.31 11.32
N GLN A 339 60.25 -19.29 12.11
CA GLN A 339 60.92 -19.01 13.39
C GLN A 339 60.63 -20.09 14.44
N LEU A 340 59.41 -20.65 14.45
CA LEU A 340 58.99 -21.71 15.37
C LEU A 340 59.72 -23.04 15.07
N GLU A 341 59.92 -23.36 13.80
CA GLU A 341 60.74 -24.50 13.35
C GLU A 341 62.23 -24.33 13.72
N GLU A 342 62.78 -23.12 13.61
CA GLU A 342 64.15 -22.83 14.04
C GLU A 342 64.33 -22.79 15.56
N ILE A 343 63.26 -22.57 16.33
CA ILE A 343 63.25 -22.76 17.79
C ILE A 343 63.26 -24.25 18.12
N LYS A 344 62.37 -25.06 17.54
CA LYS A 344 62.33 -26.53 17.77
C LYS A 344 63.67 -27.21 17.50
N ARG A 345 64.34 -26.86 16.39
CA ARG A 345 65.69 -27.36 16.08
C ARG A 345 66.72 -27.06 17.19
N LYS A 346 66.62 -25.90 17.85
CA LYS A 346 67.51 -25.51 18.95
C LYS A 346 67.16 -26.20 20.27
N GLU A 347 65.89 -26.52 20.46
CA GLU A 347 65.37 -27.33 21.57
C GLU A 347 65.91 -28.78 21.46
N GLU A 348 65.81 -29.40 20.29
CA GLU A 348 66.41 -30.71 19.97
C GLU A 348 67.95 -30.72 20.16
N GLU A 349 68.65 -29.66 19.71
CA GLU A 349 70.09 -29.47 19.96
C GLU A 349 70.42 -29.31 21.46
N PHE A 350 69.48 -28.82 22.28
CA PHE A 350 69.67 -28.63 23.72
C PHE A 350 69.45 -29.94 24.48
N GLU A 351 68.37 -30.70 24.19
CA GLU A 351 68.16 -32.04 24.75
C GLU A 351 69.35 -32.99 24.47
N LEU A 352 70.00 -32.84 23.32
CA LEU A 352 71.20 -33.60 22.97
C LEU A 352 72.37 -33.25 23.89
N ARG A 353 72.59 -31.96 24.19
CA ARG A 353 73.63 -31.51 25.13
C ARG A 353 73.31 -31.89 26.58
N GLU A 354 72.05 -31.83 26.97
CA GLU A 354 71.60 -32.27 28.31
C GLU A 354 71.84 -33.77 28.51
N ARG A 355 71.52 -34.60 27.50
CA ARG A 355 71.85 -36.03 27.52
C ARG A 355 73.36 -36.28 27.61
N ASP A 356 74.17 -35.48 26.90
CA ASP A 356 75.64 -35.57 26.93
C ASP A 356 76.21 -35.17 28.30
N LEU A 357 75.70 -34.09 28.90
CA LEU A 357 76.02 -33.67 30.27
C LEU A 357 75.60 -34.72 31.29
N GLY A 358 74.39 -35.28 31.18
CA GLY A 358 73.90 -36.36 32.03
C GLY A 358 74.70 -37.67 31.88
N GLN A 359 75.41 -37.89 30.77
CA GLN A 359 76.40 -38.98 30.68
C GLN A 359 77.69 -38.62 31.42
N ARG A 360 78.18 -37.38 31.29
CA ARG A 360 79.38 -36.89 31.99
C ARG A 360 79.19 -36.88 33.52
N CYS A 361 78.02 -36.46 34.01
CA CYS A 361 77.69 -36.52 35.44
C CYS A 361 77.79 -37.95 35.99
N ARG A 362 77.29 -38.96 35.27
CA ARG A 362 77.43 -40.37 35.67
C ARG A 362 78.89 -40.85 35.71
N VAL A 363 79.78 -40.31 34.87
CA VAL A 363 81.22 -40.58 34.98
C VAL A 363 81.83 -39.93 36.23
N VAL A 364 81.36 -38.73 36.61
CA VAL A 364 81.76 -38.06 37.85
C VAL A 364 81.22 -38.80 39.09
N GLU A 365 79.97 -39.25 39.10
CA GLU A 365 79.39 -40.06 40.18
C GLU A 365 80.17 -41.37 40.38
N LEU A 366 80.56 -42.05 39.29
CA LEU A 366 81.41 -43.25 39.36
C LEU A 366 82.81 -42.92 39.90
N SER A 367 83.39 -41.79 39.51
CA SER A 367 84.66 -41.29 40.06
C SER A 367 84.56 -40.97 41.56
N GLU A 368 83.48 -40.33 42.00
CA GLU A 368 83.23 -40.03 43.41
C GLU A 368 83.06 -41.31 44.23
N ASN A 369 82.33 -42.31 43.72
CA ASN A 369 82.21 -43.62 44.38
C ASN A 369 83.57 -44.34 44.49
N CYS A 370 84.45 -44.23 43.49
CA CYS A 370 85.82 -44.70 43.60
C CYS A 370 86.63 -43.96 44.68
N LEU A 371 86.48 -42.64 44.79
CA LEU A 371 87.12 -41.84 45.83
C LEU A 371 86.59 -42.17 47.23
N GLN A 372 85.27 -42.34 47.40
CA GLN A 372 84.68 -42.78 48.68
C GLN A 372 85.19 -44.15 49.12
N ASN A 373 85.40 -45.08 48.18
CA ASN A 373 85.99 -46.38 48.51
C ASN A 373 87.49 -46.25 48.85
N GLY A 374 88.24 -45.38 48.18
CA GLY A 374 89.62 -45.03 48.57
C GLY A 374 89.69 -44.41 49.98
N ILE A 375 88.71 -43.60 50.38
CA ILE A 375 88.60 -43.02 51.72
C ILE A 375 88.32 -44.11 52.78
N LYS A 376 87.47 -45.11 52.48
CA LYS A 376 87.26 -46.28 53.37
C LYS A 376 88.56 -47.08 53.55
N ASP A 377 89.30 -47.28 52.46
CA ASP A 377 90.58 -47.99 52.46
C ASP A 377 91.67 -47.27 53.28
N LEU A 378 91.71 -45.93 53.18
CA LEU A 378 92.58 -45.08 54.01
C LEU A 378 92.17 -45.11 55.49
N LYS A 379 90.87 -45.16 55.78
CA LYS A 379 90.37 -45.26 57.16
C LYS A 379 90.78 -46.58 57.82
N LEU A 380 90.63 -47.71 57.11
CA LEU A 380 91.09 -49.02 57.57
C LEU A 380 92.61 -49.05 57.86
N LYS A 381 93.40 -48.34 57.05
CA LYS A 381 94.86 -48.19 57.22
C LYS A 381 95.23 -47.24 58.37
N SER A 382 94.37 -46.28 58.72
CA SER A 382 94.52 -45.45 59.92
C SER A 382 94.32 -46.28 61.19
N GLU A 383 93.28 -47.11 61.23
CA GLU A 383 92.95 -47.98 62.36
C GLU A 383 94.07 -49.02 62.60
N GLN A 384 94.66 -49.59 61.53
CA GLN A 384 95.88 -50.42 61.61
C GLN A 384 97.13 -49.69 62.13
N CYS A 385 97.18 -48.35 62.05
CA CYS A 385 98.30 -47.57 62.55
C CYS A 385 98.18 -47.28 64.06
N GLU A 386 96.96 -47.14 64.58
CA GLU A 386 96.70 -47.01 66.01
C GLU A 386 96.90 -48.33 66.77
N GLU A 387 96.65 -49.47 66.13
CA GLU A 387 96.90 -50.80 66.70
C GLU A 387 98.39 -51.05 66.95
N ARG A 388 99.25 -50.68 65.97
CA ARG A 388 100.72 -50.72 66.11
C ARG A 388 101.26 -49.81 67.22
N PHE A 389 100.54 -48.74 67.56
CA PHE A 389 100.87 -47.90 68.72
C PHE A 389 100.51 -48.54 70.07
N ARG A 390 99.66 -49.58 70.10
CA ARG A 390 99.40 -50.40 71.29
C ARG A 390 100.40 -51.55 71.45
N GLU A 391 100.93 -52.10 70.35
CA GLU A 391 101.97 -53.16 70.39
C GLU A 391 103.26 -52.69 71.09
N LEU A 392 103.61 -51.41 71.02
CA LEU A 392 104.75 -50.82 71.74
C LEU A 392 104.54 -50.67 73.27
N LYS A 393 103.36 -51.01 73.80
CA LYS A 393 103.02 -50.90 75.24
C LYS A 393 102.93 -52.26 75.97
N LEU A 394 103.26 -53.36 75.29
CA LEU A 394 103.24 -54.72 75.86
C LEU A 394 104.56 -55.47 75.68
N MET A 395 105.68 -54.73 75.74
CA MET A 395 107.04 -55.29 75.85
C MET A 395 107.68 -55.01 77.23
N GLU A 396 106.86 -54.90 78.29
CA GLU A 396 107.33 -54.54 79.64
C GLU A 396 106.98 -55.60 80.71
N GLU A 397 105.78 -56.20 80.68
CA GLU A 397 105.34 -57.15 81.73
C GLU A 397 105.21 -58.60 81.22
N SER A 398 106.35 -59.19 80.84
CA SER A 398 106.48 -60.62 80.57
C SER A 398 106.62 -61.44 81.88
N VAL A 399 105.51 -61.68 82.59
CA VAL A 399 105.37 -62.53 83.81
C VAL A 399 103.85 -62.63 84.12
N THR A 400 103.17 -63.76 84.37
CA THR A 400 103.55 -65.19 84.39
C THR A 400 102.37 -66.12 84.07
N THR A 401 102.61 -67.07 83.16
CA THR A 401 102.14 -68.48 83.12
C THR A 401 101.03 -69.02 84.05
N ARG A 402 100.07 -69.77 83.42
CA ARG A 402 99.17 -70.84 83.97
C ARG A 402 98.03 -70.39 84.90
N PHE A 403 96.93 -71.13 85.13
CA PHE A 403 96.45 -72.48 84.72
C PHE A 403 95.06 -72.32 84.02
N GLU A 404 94.70 -72.97 82.90
CA GLU A 404 94.38 -74.41 82.62
C GLU A 404 92.92 -74.84 82.97
N ASP A 405 92.34 -75.68 82.10
CA ASP A 405 91.06 -76.45 82.16
C ASP A 405 89.71 -75.67 82.23
N LEU A 406 88.58 -76.12 81.64
CA LEU A 406 88.09 -77.49 81.33
C LEU A 406 87.35 -77.65 79.97
N GLU A 407 87.52 -78.85 79.39
CA GLU A 407 86.61 -79.72 78.59
C GLU A 407 85.29 -79.15 78.02
N GLU A 408 84.89 -79.33 76.75
CA GLU A 408 85.07 -80.44 75.79
C GLU A 408 84.46 -81.79 76.21
N LYS A 409 83.12 -81.86 76.48
CA LYS A 409 82.44 -83.16 76.68
C LYS A 409 80.92 -83.30 76.42
N GLU A 410 80.21 -82.30 75.91
CA GLU A 410 78.72 -82.32 75.89
C GLU A 410 78.01 -82.61 74.54
N GLU A 411 78.67 -83.22 73.56
CA GLU A 411 78.04 -83.55 72.26
C GLU A 411 77.91 -85.05 71.96
N LYS A 412 77.24 -85.82 72.84
CA LYS A 412 77.00 -87.25 72.58
C LYS A 412 75.67 -87.87 73.05
N PHE A 413 74.73 -87.09 73.60
CA PHE A 413 73.51 -87.64 74.22
C PHE A 413 72.16 -87.14 73.67
N ARG A 414 72.12 -86.23 72.69
CA ARG A 414 70.86 -85.60 72.23
C ARG A 414 70.06 -86.38 71.15
N TRP A 415 70.62 -87.44 70.56
CA TRP A 415 70.08 -88.05 69.32
C TRP A 415 69.11 -89.25 69.52
N LYS A 416 68.52 -89.46 70.71
CA LYS A 416 67.69 -90.67 70.97
C LYS A 416 66.39 -90.48 71.78
N LEU A 417 65.95 -89.25 72.04
CA LEU A 417 64.68 -89.01 72.78
C LEU A 417 63.51 -88.54 71.89
N ASP A 418 63.78 -88.06 70.68
CA ASP A 418 62.82 -87.29 69.85
C ASP A 418 61.99 -88.15 68.88
N HIS A 419 61.65 -89.39 69.28
CA HIS A 419 61.00 -90.38 68.39
C HIS A 419 59.67 -90.93 68.92
N PHE A 420 58.96 -90.18 69.77
CA PHE A 420 57.64 -90.61 70.28
C PHE A 420 56.50 -89.57 70.25
N GLU A 421 56.76 -88.32 69.85
CA GLU A 421 55.70 -87.30 69.70
C GLU A 421 55.14 -87.20 68.26
N GLN A 422 55.76 -87.90 67.30
CA GLN A 422 55.34 -87.98 65.89
C GLN A 422 54.15 -88.94 65.67
N ARG A 423 53.09 -88.79 66.47
CA ARG A 423 51.78 -89.47 66.29
C ARG A 423 50.56 -88.60 66.67
N SER A 424 50.77 -87.32 67.00
CA SER A 424 49.69 -86.37 67.34
C SER A 424 49.27 -85.45 66.17
N THR A 425 50.04 -85.44 65.08
CA THR A 425 49.93 -84.46 63.98
C THR A 425 48.91 -84.78 62.88
N ASP A 426 48.38 -86.01 62.82
CA ASP A 426 47.54 -86.45 61.68
C ASP A 426 46.05 -86.08 61.80
N TYR A 427 45.55 -85.82 63.02
CA TYR A 427 44.15 -85.40 63.22
C TYR A 427 43.95 -83.89 62.97
N THR A 428 44.91 -83.05 63.38
CA THR A 428 44.84 -81.59 63.22
C THR A 428 44.84 -81.14 61.76
N MET A 429 45.47 -81.89 60.85
CA MET A 429 45.43 -81.57 59.41
C MET A 429 44.04 -81.76 58.78
N LYS A 430 43.21 -82.69 59.27
CA LYS A 430 41.83 -82.86 58.76
C LYS A 430 40.89 -81.78 59.30
N GLU A 431 41.01 -81.45 60.58
CA GLU A 431 40.21 -80.42 61.24
C GLU A 431 40.45 -79.03 60.59
N THR A 432 41.71 -78.63 60.45
CA THR A 432 42.11 -77.40 59.74
C THR A 432 41.81 -77.38 58.23
N SER A 433 41.44 -78.51 57.62
CA SER A 433 41.02 -78.58 56.22
C SER A 433 39.50 -78.46 56.07
N LEU A 434 38.74 -79.09 56.98
CA LEU A 434 37.28 -78.90 57.07
C LEU A 434 36.92 -77.49 57.53
N GLU A 435 37.70 -76.89 58.43
CA GLU A 435 37.47 -75.52 58.90
C GLU A 435 37.74 -74.48 57.80
N ARG A 436 38.77 -74.66 56.97
CA ARG A 436 38.95 -73.87 55.73
C ARG A 436 37.77 -74.06 54.76
N GLY A 437 37.23 -75.27 54.65
CA GLY A 437 36.02 -75.55 53.87
C GLY A 437 34.79 -74.82 54.39
N ARG A 438 34.61 -74.73 55.72
CA ARG A 438 33.55 -73.91 56.36
C ARG A 438 33.74 -72.42 56.08
N GLN A 439 34.96 -71.90 56.23
CA GLN A 439 35.25 -70.48 56.06
C GLN A 439 35.09 -70.02 54.60
N ASP A 440 35.47 -70.85 53.62
CA ASP A 440 35.21 -70.61 52.20
C ASP A 440 33.70 -70.66 51.85
N LEU A 441 32.93 -71.58 52.45
CA LEU A 441 31.46 -71.63 52.30
C LEU A 441 30.76 -70.44 52.96
N ASP A 442 31.21 -69.99 54.14
CA ASP A 442 30.70 -68.83 54.86
C ASP A 442 31.03 -67.51 54.12
N ALA A 443 32.24 -67.39 53.56
CA ALA A 443 32.60 -66.31 52.66
C ALA A 443 31.73 -66.28 51.38
N LYS A 444 31.43 -67.46 50.80
CA LYS A 444 30.53 -67.59 49.65
C LYS A 444 29.07 -67.27 49.99
N LEU A 445 28.59 -67.63 51.19
CA LEU A 445 27.27 -67.21 51.69
C LEU A 445 27.19 -65.69 51.83
N LYS A 446 28.18 -65.07 52.49
CA LYS A 446 28.25 -63.60 52.63
C LYS A 446 28.33 -62.89 51.28
N HIS A 447 29.12 -63.40 50.33
CA HIS A 447 29.18 -62.88 48.97
C HIS A 447 27.83 -63.02 48.23
N ASN A 448 27.14 -64.16 48.38
CA ASN A 448 25.80 -64.34 47.80
C ASN A 448 24.75 -63.42 48.45
N GLU A 449 24.84 -63.13 49.75
CA GLU A 449 24.00 -62.13 50.43
C GLU A 449 24.33 -60.70 49.99
N GLU A 450 25.60 -60.38 49.72
CA GLU A 450 26.05 -59.12 49.12
C GLU A 450 25.45 -58.95 47.73
N CYS A 451 25.58 -59.96 46.87
CA CYS A 451 24.99 -60.00 45.53
C CYS A 451 23.46 -59.95 45.56
N LEU A 452 22.77 -60.62 46.50
CA LEU A 452 21.33 -60.53 46.66
C LEU A 452 20.87 -59.13 47.13
N ARG A 453 21.66 -58.46 47.98
CA ARG A 453 21.43 -57.05 48.34
C ARG A 453 21.64 -56.14 47.13
N GLU A 454 22.68 -56.37 46.33
CA GLU A 454 22.96 -55.55 45.15
C GLU A 454 21.93 -55.76 44.03
N ILE A 455 21.47 -56.99 43.80
CA ILE A 455 20.39 -57.32 42.86
C ILE A 455 19.10 -56.59 43.26
N LYS A 456 18.67 -56.65 44.53
CA LYS A 456 17.50 -55.90 45.02
C LYS A 456 17.65 -54.39 44.86
N LEU A 457 18.87 -53.87 45.01
CA LEU A 457 19.19 -52.46 44.77
C LEU A 457 19.16 -52.10 43.28
N ARG A 458 19.48 -53.04 42.37
CA ARG A 458 19.34 -52.88 40.92
C ARG A 458 17.88 -52.98 40.48
N GLU A 459 17.12 -53.95 40.99
CA GLU A 459 15.68 -54.12 40.79
C GLU A 459 14.93 -52.83 41.17
N LYS A 460 15.17 -52.29 42.38
CA LYS A 460 14.55 -51.03 42.81
C LYS A 460 14.88 -49.84 41.91
N ARG A 461 16.12 -49.73 41.40
CA ARG A 461 16.50 -48.67 40.44
C ARG A 461 15.86 -48.86 39.06
N ILE A 462 15.62 -50.10 38.64
CA ILE A 462 14.91 -50.41 37.39
C ILE A 462 13.42 -50.07 37.55
N GLU A 463 12.82 -50.37 38.69
CA GLU A 463 11.44 -50.01 39.03
C GLU A 463 11.27 -48.48 39.09
N GLU A 464 12.14 -47.77 39.80
CA GLU A 464 12.18 -46.30 39.84
C GLU A 464 12.34 -45.66 38.45
N SER A 465 13.25 -46.18 37.62
CA SER A 465 13.47 -45.73 36.23
C SER A 465 12.27 -46.04 35.33
N SER A 466 11.59 -47.18 35.53
CA SER A 466 10.35 -47.53 34.82
C SER A 466 9.21 -46.57 35.19
N ASP A 467 9.11 -46.19 36.46
CA ASP A 467 8.12 -45.24 36.97
C ASP A 467 8.36 -43.82 36.42
N GLU A 468 9.62 -43.38 36.35
CA GLU A 468 9.98 -42.12 35.69
C GLU A 468 9.68 -42.13 34.18
N LEU A 469 9.98 -43.24 33.50
CA LEU A 469 9.68 -43.41 32.08
C LEU A 469 8.16 -43.41 31.81
N ALA A 470 7.37 -44.06 32.67
CA ALA A 470 5.90 -44.05 32.61
C ALA A 470 5.33 -42.64 32.83
N ARG A 471 5.86 -41.88 33.80
CA ARG A 471 5.48 -40.46 34.02
C ARG A 471 5.84 -39.59 32.82
N LYS A 472 7.02 -39.79 32.23
CA LYS A 472 7.46 -39.08 31.01
C LYS A 472 6.52 -39.34 29.84
N TYR A 473 6.21 -40.60 29.54
CA TYR A 473 5.26 -40.93 28.47
C TYR A 473 3.86 -40.38 28.75
N LYS A 474 3.37 -40.44 30.00
CA LYS A 474 2.08 -39.85 30.36
C LYS A 474 2.03 -38.34 30.06
N LEU A 475 3.05 -37.58 30.46
CA LEU A 475 3.13 -36.14 30.15
C LEU A 475 3.22 -35.87 28.64
N GLN A 476 3.86 -36.74 27.86
CA GLN A 476 3.87 -36.64 26.40
C GLN A 476 2.50 -36.93 25.78
N PHE A 477 1.73 -37.89 26.32
CA PHE A 477 0.35 -38.11 25.88
C PHE A 477 -0.56 -36.93 26.23
N GLU A 478 -0.42 -36.33 27.42
CA GLU A 478 -1.21 -35.15 27.83
C GLU A 478 -0.88 -33.91 26.96
N ASP A 479 0.39 -33.68 26.61
CA ASP A 479 0.83 -32.64 25.66
C ASP A 479 0.29 -32.90 24.23
N LEU A 480 0.34 -34.15 23.76
CA LEU A 480 -0.24 -34.53 22.46
C LEU A 480 -1.77 -34.34 22.44
N GLU A 481 -2.49 -34.71 23.50
CA GLU A 481 -3.94 -34.51 23.61
C GLU A 481 -4.31 -33.01 23.61
N CYS A 482 -3.50 -32.16 24.27
CA CYS A 482 -3.63 -30.70 24.19
C CYS A 482 -3.36 -30.16 22.77
N LYS A 483 -2.38 -30.70 22.04
CA LYS A 483 -2.08 -30.32 20.66
C LYS A 483 -3.19 -30.73 19.70
N VAL A 484 -3.74 -31.94 19.81
CA VAL A 484 -4.90 -32.39 19.03
C VAL A 484 -6.06 -31.41 19.21
N LYS A 485 -6.43 -31.06 20.45
CA LYS A 485 -7.51 -30.08 20.72
C LYS A 485 -7.23 -28.70 20.13
N GLN A 486 -5.97 -28.26 20.06
CA GLN A 486 -5.60 -27.01 19.38
C GLN A 486 -5.72 -27.12 17.85
N TYR A 487 -5.40 -28.27 17.25
CA TYR A 487 -5.62 -28.51 15.82
C TYR A 487 -7.11 -28.62 15.48
N ASP A 488 -7.91 -29.32 16.30
CA ASP A 488 -9.38 -29.37 16.16
C ASP A 488 -9.98 -27.96 16.17
N GLN A 489 -9.57 -27.11 17.13
CA GLN A 489 -10.04 -25.74 17.22
C GLN A 489 -9.62 -24.89 16.01
N ARG A 490 -8.39 -25.07 15.50
CA ARG A 490 -7.93 -24.43 14.26
C ARG A 490 -8.68 -24.91 13.02
N PHE A 491 -9.06 -26.19 12.98
CA PHE A 491 -9.85 -26.77 11.88
C PHE A 491 -11.26 -26.16 11.86
N MET A 492 -11.93 -26.06 13.02
CA MET A 492 -13.21 -25.36 13.14
C MET A 492 -13.12 -23.88 12.75
N GLU A 493 -12.03 -23.20 13.09
CA GLU A 493 -11.77 -21.83 12.60
C GLU A 493 -11.58 -21.74 11.08
N LEU A 494 -10.98 -22.76 10.45
CA LEU A 494 -10.78 -22.82 9.01
C LEU A 494 -12.09 -23.09 8.26
N GLU A 495 -12.93 -24.03 8.73
CA GLU A 495 -14.28 -24.23 8.18
C GLU A 495 -15.12 -22.94 8.19
N LEU A 496 -15.03 -22.15 9.26
CA LEU A 496 -15.75 -20.87 9.38
C LEU A 496 -15.20 -19.80 8.43
N LYS A 497 -13.89 -19.82 8.14
CA LYS A 497 -13.26 -18.93 7.16
C LYS A 497 -13.58 -19.36 5.72
N GLU A 498 -13.63 -20.67 5.45
CA GLU A 498 -14.08 -21.23 4.16
C GLU A 498 -15.54 -20.83 3.86
N LYS A 499 -16.45 -21.02 4.82
CA LYS A 499 -17.86 -20.58 4.70
C LYS A 499 -17.95 -19.08 4.43
N LEU A 500 -17.20 -18.25 5.16
CA LEU A 500 -17.16 -16.79 4.92
C LEU A 500 -16.60 -16.40 3.54
N VAL A 501 -15.64 -17.16 2.99
CA VAL A 501 -15.11 -16.94 1.64
C VAL A 501 -16.14 -17.36 0.57
N ASN A 502 -16.87 -18.45 0.79
CA ASN A 502 -17.95 -18.88 -0.10
C ASN A 502 -19.12 -17.87 -0.09
N ASP A 503 -19.54 -17.41 1.09
CA ASP A 503 -20.54 -16.34 1.27
C ASP A 503 -20.12 -15.03 0.56
N GLN A 504 -18.82 -14.77 0.43
CA GLN A 504 -18.27 -13.64 -0.33
C GLN A 504 -18.24 -13.90 -1.84
N PHE A 505 -17.98 -15.13 -2.27
CA PHE A 505 -18.03 -15.54 -3.68
C PHE A 505 -19.45 -15.44 -4.25
N GLU A 506 -20.46 -15.99 -3.57
CA GLU A 506 -21.88 -15.85 -3.97
C GLU A 506 -22.29 -14.37 -4.08
N GLN A 507 -21.79 -13.53 -3.17
CA GLN A 507 -21.99 -12.07 -3.21
C GLN A 507 -21.21 -11.34 -4.31
N ILE A 508 -20.21 -11.97 -4.94
CA ILE A 508 -19.49 -11.42 -6.10
C ILE A 508 -20.23 -11.86 -7.37
N GLU A 509 -20.57 -13.13 -7.51
CA GLU A 509 -21.37 -13.67 -8.63
C GLU A 509 -22.71 -12.92 -8.77
N ALA A 510 -23.44 -12.72 -7.67
CA ALA A 510 -24.69 -11.96 -7.68
C ALA A 510 -24.52 -10.46 -8.04
N LYS A 511 -23.31 -9.89 -7.89
CA LYS A 511 -22.98 -8.53 -8.36
C LYS A 511 -22.57 -8.53 -9.82
N GLU A 512 -21.88 -9.58 -10.28
CA GLU A 512 -21.51 -9.78 -11.68
C GLU A 512 -22.75 -9.98 -12.57
N GLU A 513 -23.72 -10.81 -12.15
CA GLU A 513 -25.02 -10.91 -12.83
C GLU A 513 -25.74 -9.56 -12.93
N GLN A 514 -25.74 -8.77 -11.84
CA GLN A 514 -26.33 -7.43 -11.84
C GLN A 514 -25.58 -6.44 -12.74
N LEU A 515 -24.25 -6.60 -12.90
CA LEU A 515 -23.47 -5.80 -13.84
C LEU A 515 -23.78 -6.22 -15.29
N GLY A 516 -23.79 -7.51 -15.61
CA GLY A 516 -24.17 -8.03 -16.92
C GLY A 516 -25.64 -7.75 -17.31
N LEU A 517 -26.54 -7.52 -16.33
CA LEU A 517 -27.89 -6.98 -16.58
C LEU A 517 -27.86 -5.48 -16.91
N LYS A 518 -27.07 -4.68 -16.19
CA LYS A 518 -26.91 -3.24 -16.45
C LYS A 518 -26.22 -2.97 -17.78
N GLU A 519 -25.21 -3.75 -18.14
CA GLU A 519 -24.47 -3.65 -19.39
C GLU A 519 -25.38 -3.91 -20.59
N ARG A 520 -26.16 -5.00 -20.58
CA ARG A 520 -27.20 -5.26 -21.58
C ARG A 520 -28.24 -4.13 -21.68
N HIS A 521 -28.62 -3.53 -20.55
CA HIS A 521 -29.52 -2.37 -20.54
C HIS A 521 -28.87 -1.13 -21.18
N PHE A 522 -27.59 -0.86 -20.92
CA PHE A 522 -26.86 0.25 -21.57
C PHE A 522 -26.67 0.02 -23.07
N GLU A 523 -26.34 -1.21 -23.50
CA GLU A 523 -26.19 -1.52 -24.92
C GLU A 523 -27.53 -1.38 -25.68
N GLN A 524 -28.65 -1.75 -25.06
CA GLN A 524 -29.99 -1.48 -25.61
C GLN A 524 -30.28 0.04 -25.65
N CYS A 525 -29.97 0.79 -24.59
CA CYS A 525 -30.14 2.25 -24.59
C CYS A 525 -29.32 2.94 -25.70
N SER A 526 -28.13 2.42 -26.01
CA SER A 526 -27.27 2.92 -27.09
C SER A 526 -27.92 2.69 -28.47
N LYS A 527 -28.42 1.46 -28.71
CA LYS A 527 -29.14 1.10 -29.94
C LYS A 527 -30.42 1.93 -30.11
N ASP A 528 -31.17 2.17 -29.03
CA ASP A 528 -32.34 3.05 -29.02
C ASP A 528 -31.96 4.52 -29.30
N PHE A 529 -30.77 4.98 -28.88
CA PHE A 529 -30.28 6.33 -29.17
C PHE A 529 -29.92 6.49 -30.65
N GLU A 530 -29.15 5.56 -31.22
CA GLU A 530 -28.85 5.55 -32.67
C GLU A 530 -30.13 5.56 -33.52
N LEU A 531 -31.14 4.79 -33.11
CA LEU A 531 -32.42 4.75 -33.82
C LEU A 531 -33.16 6.10 -33.73
N LYS A 532 -33.09 6.81 -32.60
CA LYS A 532 -33.66 8.16 -32.46
C LYS A 532 -32.90 9.19 -33.29
N GLU A 533 -31.58 9.18 -33.29
CA GLU A 533 -30.74 10.04 -34.13
C GLU A 533 -31.08 9.85 -35.62
N LYS A 534 -31.12 8.60 -36.09
CA LYS A 534 -31.50 8.23 -37.46
C LYS A 534 -32.95 8.61 -37.81
N CYS A 535 -33.85 8.72 -36.83
CA CYS A 535 -35.19 9.26 -37.04
C CYS A 535 -35.19 10.79 -37.16
N HIS A 536 -34.57 11.51 -36.22
CA HIS A 536 -34.55 12.98 -36.23
C HIS A 536 -33.77 13.55 -37.42
N TYR A 537 -32.71 12.87 -37.90
CA TYR A 537 -32.02 13.27 -39.14
C TYR A 537 -32.98 13.28 -40.34
N LYS A 538 -33.78 12.23 -40.52
CA LYS A 538 -34.80 12.16 -41.59
C LYS A 538 -35.92 13.18 -41.41
N GLU A 539 -36.30 13.45 -40.16
CA GLU A 539 -37.31 14.47 -39.83
C GLU A 539 -36.81 15.88 -40.17
N PHE A 540 -35.53 16.16 -39.94
CA PHE A 540 -34.88 17.41 -40.32
C PHE A 540 -34.75 17.54 -41.84
N GLU A 541 -34.31 16.48 -42.53
CA GLU A 541 -34.20 16.42 -44.00
C GLU A 541 -35.56 16.67 -44.70
N LEU A 542 -36.67 16.23 -44.08
CA LEU A 542 -38.02 16.53 -44.54
C LEU A 542 -38.42 18.00 -44.27
N LYS A 543 -38.09 18.55 -43.10
CA LYS A 543 -38.35 19.96 -42.76
C LYS A 543 -37.60 20.93 -43.65
N GLU A 544 -36.34 20.63 -43.99
CA GLU A 544 -35.52 21.39 -44.95
C GLU A 544 -36.18 21.42 -46.34
N LYS A 545 -36.62 20.27 -46.87
CA LYS A 545 -37.32 20.18 -48.15
C LYS A 545 -38.65 20.95 -48.15
N CYS A 546 -39.40 20.91 -47.05
CA CYS A 546 -40.62 21.71 -46.88
C CYS A 546 -40.33 23.22 -46.84
N LEU A 547 -39.25 23.65 -46.16
CA LEU A 547 -38.80 25.05 -46.17
C LEU A 547 -38.40 25.51 -47.57
N GLU A 548 -37.74 24.66 -48.36
CA GLU A 548 -37.37 24.99 -49.74
C GLU A 548 -38.59 25.19 -50.64
N VAL A 549 -39.64 24.36 -50.48
CA VAL A 549 -40.92 24.53 -51.17
C VAL A 549 -41.62 25.83 -50.75
N LEU A 550 -41.68 26.12 -49.45
CA LEU A 550 -42.28 27.37 -48.94
C LEU A 550 -41.53 28.62 -49.44
N TYR A 551 -40.19 28.56 -49.52
CA TYR A 551 -39.39 29.65 -50.08
C TYR A 551 -39.66 29.86 -51.58
N ARG A 552 -39.79 28.78 -52.35
CA ARG A 552 -40.18 28.84 -53.77
C ARG A 552 -41.60 29.42 -53.95
N GLU A 553 -42.55 29.09 -53.08
CA GLU A 553 -43.89 29.69 -53.08
C GLU A 553 -43.88 31.18 -52.72
N LEU A 554 -43.17 31.59 -51.67
CA LEU A 554 -43.06 32.99 -51.28
C LEU A 554 -42.48 33.84 -52.41
N LYS A 555 -41.44 33.33 -53.08
CA LYS A 555 -40.79 33.94 -54.25
C LYS A 555 -41.68 33.98 -55.51
N ALA A 556 -42.71 33.13 -55.58
CA ALA A 556 -43.74 33.20 -56.61
C ALA A 556 -44.82 34.25 -56.26
N LYS A 557 -45.23 34.32 -54.98
CA LYS A 557 -46.17 35.32 -54.44
C LYS A 557 -45.59 36.74 -54.55
N GLU A 558 -44.32 36.94 -54.21
CA GLU A 558 -43.54 38.18 -54.38
C GLU A 558 -43.66 38.72 -55.82
N LYS A 559 -43.27 37.91 -56.83
CA LYS A 559 -43.40 38.26 -58.26
C LYS A 559 -44.82 38.56 -58.70
N HIS A 560 -45.82 37.90 -58.12
CA HIS A 560 -47.22 38.20 -58.39
C HIS A 560 -47.62 39.57 -57.82
N TYR A 561 -47.16 39.92 -56.62
CA TYR A 561 -47.38 41.25 -56.04
C TYR A 561 -46.68 42.36 -56.86
N ASP A 562 -45.45 42.16 -57.33
CA ASP A 562 -44.75 43.12 -58.21
C ASP A 562 -45.53 43.40 -59.51
N GLU A 563 -46.05 42.36 -60.15
CA GLU A 563 -46.83 42.50 -61.38
C GLU A 563 -48.24 43.05 -61.13
N CYS A 564 -48.84 42.80 -59.96
CA CYS A 564 -50.01 43.54 -59.49
C CYS A 564 -49.70 45.03 -59.27
N LEU A 565 -48.55 45.36 -58.68
CA LEU A 565 -48.11 46.73 -58.45
C LEU A 565 -47.94 47.48 -59.77
N ARG A 566 -47.24 46.88 -60.74
CA ARG A 566 -47.13 47.39 -62.13
C ARG A 566 -48.48 47.68 -62.78
N LYS A 567 -49.47 46.80 -62.60
CA LYS A 567 -50.83 46.99 -63.14
C LYS A 567 -51.57 48.15 -62.48
N VAL A 568 -51.38 48.36 -61.16
CA VAL A 568 -51.93 49.53 -60.45
C VAL A 568 -51.23 50.82 -60.90
N GLU A 569 -49.90 50.79 -61.04
CA GLU A 569 -49.09 51.91 -61.53
C GLU A 569 -49.50 52.35 -62.95
N LEU A 570 -49.82 51.39 -63.83
CA LEU A 570 -50.33 51.64 -65.18
C LEU A 570 -51.72 52.29 -65.15
N ARG A 571 -52.66 51.70 -64.40
CA ARG A 571 -54.02 52.26 -64.26
C ARG A 571 -54.03 53.65 -63.63
N LYS A 572 -53.10 53.94 -62.72
CA LYS A 572 -52.92 55.28 -62.15
C LYS A 572 -52.58 56.29 -63.25
N LYS A 573 -51.66 55.96 -64.17
CA LYS A 573 -51.31 56.83 -65.32
C LYS A 573 -52.48 57.01 -66.29
N GLU A 574 -53.23 55.94 -66.58
CA GLU A 574 -54.46 56.00 -67.40
C GLU A 574 -55.48 56.97 -66.78
N ILE A 575 -55.70 56.92 -65.47
CA ILE A 575 -56.59 57.83 -64.73
C ILE A 575 -56.05 59.27 -64.71
N GLU A 576 -54.75 59.47 -64.53
CA GLU A 576 -54.11 60.79 -64.57
C GLU A 576 -54.23 61.45 -65.96
N GLU A 577 -54.07 60.69 -67.04
CA GLU A 577 -54.21 61.16 -68.42
C GLU A 577 -55.67 61.45 -68.79
N LEU A 578 -56.62 60.57 -68.47
CA LEU A 578 -58.06 60.83 -68.60
C LEU A 578 -58.49 62.07 -67.79
N SER A 579 -57.90 62.28 -66.61
CA SER A 579 -58.17 63.48 -65.79
C SER A 579 -57.59 64.74 -66.43
N ALA A 580 -56.45 64.65 -67.10
CA ALA A 580 -55.87 65.75 -67.87
C ALA A 580 -56.70 66.08 -69.13
N GLU A 581 -57.23 65.07 -69.82
CA GLU A 581 -58.11 65.28 -70.97
C GLU A 581 -59.44 65.94 -70.57
N HIS A 582 -60.04 65.51 -69.46
CA HIS A 582 -61.23 66.18 -68.92
C HIS A 582 -60.94 67.63 -68.50
N ARG A 583 -59.78 67.92 -67.88
CA ARG A 583 -59.38 69.31 -67.58
C ARG A 583 -59.30 70.16 -68.85
N ARG A 584 -58.61 69.70 -69.90
CA ARG A 584 -58.53 70.39 -71.20
C ARG A 584 -59.91 70.67 -71.81
N LYS A 585 -60.85 69.71 -71.71
CA LYS A 585 -62.24 69.87 -72.16
C LYS A 585 -62.99 70.95 -71.36
N TYR A 586 -62.85 70.97 -70.04
CA TYR A 586 -63.45 72.03 -69.20
C TYR A 586 -62.80 73.40 -69.41
N GLU A 587 -61.49 73.45 -69.62
CA GLU A 587 -60.74 74.68 -69.94
C GLU A 587 -61.21 75.28 -71.29
N GLN A 588 -61.37 74.45 -72.32
CA GLN A 588 -61.94 74.88 -73.60
C GLN A 588 -63.38 75.38 -73.45
N GLN A 589 -64.25 74.61 -72.78
CA GLN A 589 -65.64 75.03 -72.52
C GLN A 589 -65.72 76.34 -71.73
N SER A 590 -64.83 76.54 -70.76
CA SER A 590 -64.72 77.79 -70.00
C SER A 590 -64.28 78.95 -70.89
N SER A 591 -63.34 78.75 -71.82
CA SER A 591 -62.90 79.77 -72.77
C SER A 591 -63.98 80.12 -73.81
N ASP A 592 -64.71 79.11 -74.31
CA ASP A 592 -65.86 79.29 -75.20
C ASP A 592 -67.00 80.08 -74.49
N LEU A 593 -67.26 79.75 -73.23
CA LEU A 593 -68.20 80.49 -72.38
C LEU A 593 -67.70 81.92 -72.08
N GLU A 594 -66.42 82.13 -71.83
CA GLU A 594 -65.84 83.47 -71.63
C GLU A 594 -65.95 84.32 -72.91
N PHE A 595 -65.78 83.71 -74.09
CA PHE A 595 -66.01 84.37 -75.38
C PHE A 595 -67.49 84.72 -75.58
N ILE A 596 -68.42 83.83 -75.21
CA ILE A 596 -69.86 84.12 -75.21
C ILE A 596 -70.20 85.25 -74.21
N VAL A 597 -69.63 85.23 -73.01
CA VAL A 597 -69.80 86.30 -72.01
C VAL A 597 -69.26 87.63 -72.54
N LYS A 598 -68.06 87.67 -73.12
CA LYS A 598 -67.50 88.90 -73.75
C LYS A 598 -68.38 89.41 -74.91
N LYS A 599 -68.98 88.51 -75.69
CA LYS A 599 -69.95 88.86 -76.74
C LYS A 599 -71.25 89.43 -76.16
N CYS A 600 -71.80 88.80 -75.11
CA CYS A 600 -72.98 89.30 -74.40
C CYS A 600 -72.71 90.62 -73.69
N GLU A 601 -71.53 90.79 -73.08
CA GLU A 601 -71.07 92.07 -72.52
C GLU A 601 -70.98 93.15 -73.58
N GLN A 602 -70.47 92.85 -74.78
CA GLN A 602 -70.43 93.84 -75.87
C GLN A 602 -71.85 94.19 -76.32
N GLN A 603 -72.75 93.21 -76.44
CA GLN A 603 -74.18 93.49 -76.70
C GLN A 603 -74.84 94.30 -75.58
N PHE A 604 -74.45 94.08 -74.32
CA PHE A 604 -74.88 94.89 -73.18
C PHE A 604 -74.26 96.29 -73.18
N LYS A 605 -73.01 96.48 -73.61
CA LYS A 605 -72.36 97.79 -73.80
C LYS A 605 -73.01 98.55 -74.97
N ASP A 606 -73.38 97.85 -76.04
CA ASP A 606 -74.12 98.42 -77.18
C ASP A 606 -75.56 98.78 -76.78
N LEU A 607 -76.25 97.94 -76.01
CA LEU A 607 -77.56 98.24 -75.41
C LEU A 607 -77.46 99.41 -74.44
N HIS A 608 -76.50 99.40 -73.52
CA HIS A 608 -76.25 100.51 -72.59
C HIS A 608 -75.81 101.78 -73.35
N SER A 609 -75.26 101.71 -74.57
CA SER A 609 -75.03 102.90 -75.39
C SER A 609 -76.33 103.48 -75.97
N LYS A 610 -77.33 102.64 -76.26
CA LYS A 610 -78.68 103.04 -76.70
C LYS A 610 -79.52 103.52 -75.51
N GLU A 611 -79.43 102.82 -74.39
CA GLU A 611 -80.01 103.22 -73.11
C GLU A 611 -79.39 104.51 -72.58
N LYS A 612 -78.07 104.73 -72.75
CA LYS A 612 -77.43 106.00 -72.40
C LYS A 612 -77.91 107.16 -73.28
N LYS A 613 -78.20 106.93 -74.56
CA LYS A 613 -78.88 107.93 -75.42
C LYS A 613 -80.31 108.21 -74.95
N LEU A 614 -81.06 107.19 -74.54
CA LEU A 614 -82.38 107.35 -73.89
C LEU A 614 -82.29 108.05 -72.53
N ALA A 615 -81.25 107.78 -71.74
CA ALA A 615 -81.03 108.37 -70.42
C ALA A 615 -80.41 109.76 -70.50
N GLU A 616 -79.75 110.13 -71.60
CA GLU A 616 -79.40 111.52 -71.93
C GLU A 616 -80.65 112.31 -72.33
N TRP A 617 -81.62 111.69 -73.01
CA TRP A 617 -82.99 112.22 -73.15
C TRP A 617 -83.69 112.38 -71.78
N SER A 618 -83.65 111.39 -70.89
CA SER A 618 -84.27 111.48 -69.56
C SER A 618 -83.55 112.40 -68.57
N LYS A 619 -82.23 112.60 -68.69
CA LYS A 619 -81.45 113.49 -67.78
C LYS A 619 -81.50 114.97 -68.15
N GLU A 620 -82.09 115.30 -69.29
CA GLU A 620 -82.57 116.67 -69.52
C GLU A 620 -83.89 116.94 -68.74
N LEU A 621 -84.66 115.89 -68.43
CA LEU A 621 -85.94 115.99 -67.73
C LEU A 621 -85.81 116.01 -66.19
N GLU A 622 -84.93 115.17 -65.61
CA GLU A 622 -84.81 115.03 -64.14
C GLU A 622 -83.48 115.53 -63.56
N ARG A 623 -83.51 116.74 -62.99
CA ARG A 623 -82.37 117.41 -62.32
C ARG A 623 -82.63 117.76 -60.83
N LYS A 624 -83.35 116.92 -60.06
CA LYS A 624 -83.72 117.20 -58.63
C LYS A 624 -83.60 115.99 -57.65
N SER A 625 -82.63 116.05 -56.69
CA SER A 625 -82.42 115.26 -55.40
C SER A 625 -81.77 113.82 -55.35
N LEU A 626 -81.30 113.34 -54.14
CA LEU A 626 -80.21 112.33 -53.77
C LEU A 626 -80.51 111.51 -52.45
N ALA A 627 -79.74 110.56 -51.78
CA ALA A 627 -78.78 109.41 -52.03
C ALA A 627 -78.24 108.74 -50.67
N SER A 628 -77.77 107.44 -50.56
CA SER A 628 -77.17 106.80 -49.29
C SER A 628 -76.43 105.39 -49.39
N ALA A 629 -75.80 104.81 -48.30
CA ALA A 629 -75.08 103.47 -48.12
C ALA A 629 -74.87 103.04 -46.59
N MET A 630 -74.18 101.98 -46.02
CA MET A 630 -73.30 100.81 -46.42
C MET A 630 -73.25 99.54 -45.43
N HIS A 631 -72.08 98.94 -44.98
CA HIS A 631 -71.84 97.52 -44.44
C HIS A 631 -70.47 97.32 -43.62
N PRO A 632 -69.88 96.13 -43.17
CA PRO A 632 -70.29 94.80 -42.53
C PRO A 632 -69.28 94.04 -41.50
N GLN A 633 -69.62 92.81 -40.98
CA GLN A 633 -68.76 91.58 -40.55
C GLN A 633 -67.92 91.38 -39.19
N VAL A 634 -67.45 90.12 -38.81
CA VAL A 634 -66.17 89.63 -38.06
C VAL A 634 -66.13 88.19 -37.29
N LYS A 635 -65.07 87.75 -36.47
CA LYS A 635 -64.54 86.36 -35.98
C LYS A 635 -63.95 86.26 -34.47
N ASN A 636 -63.12 85.34 -33.80
CA ASN A 636 -62.24 84.08 -33.99
C ASN A 636 -61.62 83.36 -32.64
N GLU A 637 -60.75 82.27 -32.69
CA GLU A 637 -59.73 81.58 -31.69
C GLU A 637 -60.07 80.62 -30.45
N ALA A 638 -59.27 79.78 -29.67
CA ALA A 638 -57.82 79.36 -29.29
C ALA A 638 -57.70 77.82 -28.76
N ALA A 639 -56.79 77.06 -27.99
CA ALA A 639 -55.48 76.98 -27.15
C ALA A 639 -55.01 75.43 -26.93
N GLY A 640 -54.07 74.73 -26.16
CA GLY A 640 -52.96 74.69 -25.07
C GLY A 640 -52.43 73.17 -24.80
N SER A 641 -51.51 72.51 -23.98
CA SER A 641 -50.41 72.53 -22.88
C SER A 641 -49.56 71.13 -22.86
N LEU A 642 -48.65 70.48 -22.02
CA LEU A 642 -47.85 70.42 -20.70
C LEU A 642 -46.58 69.40 -20.79
N SER A 643 -45.75 68.70 -19.91
CA SER A 643 -45.41 68.30 -18.44
C SER A 643 -43.96 67.59 -18.18
N ILE A 644 -43.49 67.08 -16.97
CA ILE A 644 -42.03 66.78 -16.49
C ILE A 644 -41.71 65.60 -15.43
N LYS A 645 -40.42 65.07 -15.23
CA LYS A 645 -39.88 64.37 -13.97
C LYS A 645 -38.30 64.31 -13.72
N CYS A 646 -37.82 64.06 -12.47
CA CYS A 646 -36.42 63.86 -11.92
C CYS A 646 -36.40 62.83 -10.70
N SER A 647 -35.38 62.43 -9.88
CA SER A 647 -33.87 62.49 -9.70
C SER A 647 -33.38 61.52 -8.53
N MET A 648 -32.08 61.46 -8.11
CA MET A 648 -31.48 60.62 -6.99
C MET A 648 -30.26 61.26 -6.25
N ASP A 649 -29.81 60.71 -5.09
CA ASP A 649 -28.68 61.21 -4.24
C ASP A 649 -27.93 60.11 -3.42
N HIS A 650 -26.74 60.36 -2.83
CA HIS A 650 -25.82 59.35 -2.25
C HIS A 650 -25.34 59.60 -0.78
N SER A 651 -25.67 58.69 0.17
CA SER A 651 -24.83 58.40 1.36
C SER A 651 -25.30 57.17 2.16
N SER A 652 -24.45 56.15 2.40
CA SER A 652 -24.73 55.04 3.34
C SER A 652 -23.48 54.18 3.67
N PRO A 653 -23.42 53.44 4.79
CA PRO A 653 -22.24 52.65 5.18
C PRO A 653 -21.95 51.39 4.33
N ALA A 654 -20.75 50.83 4.49
CA ALA A 654 -20.21 49.74 3.68
C ALA A 654 -21.04 48.44 3.65
N HIS A 655 -21.89 48.21 4.66
CA HIS A 655 -22.74 47.02 4.77
C HIS A 655 -23.68 46.81 3.56
N LEU A 656 -24.06 47.89 2.86
CA LEU A 656 -24.92 47.82 1.67
C LEU A 656 -24.23 47.29 0.40
N ARG A 657 -22.89 47.16 0.36
CA ARG A 657 -22.20 46.70 -0.85
C ARG A 657 -22.28 45.18 -1.07
N PHE A 658 -22.47 44.39 -0.01
CA PHE A 658 -22.70 42.95 -0.11
C PHE A 658 -24.06 42.62 -0.75
N CYS A 659 -25.09 43.39 -0.44
CA CYS A 659 -26.48 42.91 -0.49
C CYS A 659 -27.20 43.13 -1.84
N ILE A 660 -26.51 43.60 -2.88
CA ILE A 660 -27.14 44.00 -4.15
C ILE A 660 -26.45 43.45 -5.40
N HIS A 661 -25.11 43.31 -5.44
CA HIS A 661 -24.36 43.07 -6.69
C HIS A 661 -23.06 42.25 -6.59
N MET A 662 -22.75 41.59 -5.47
CA MET A 662 -21.62 40.63 -5.41
C MET A 662 -22.10 39.21 -5.66
N ASP A 663 -21.36 38.45 -6.47
CA ASP A 663 -21.51 37.00 -6.57
C ASP A 663 -20.61 36.27 -5.54
N GLY A 664 -20.62 34.93 -5.57
CA GLY A 664 -19.79 34.12 -4.66
C GLY A 664 -18.27 34.34 -4.84
N LYS A 665 -17.81 34.63 -6.06
CA LYS A 665 -16.39 34.85 -6.36
C LYS A 665 -15.92 36.20 -5.84
N ASP A 666 -16.70 37.25 -6.07
CA ASP A 666 -16.48 38.59 -5.49
C ASP A 666 -16.47 38.54 -3.96
N LEU A 667 -17.41 37.79 -3.36
CA LEU A 667 -17.47 37.55 -1.92
C LEU A 667 -16.21 36.84 -1.39
N GLN A 668 -15.77 35.77 -2.04
CA GLN A 668 -14.56 35.05 -1.66
C GLN A 668 -13.31 35.92 -1.83
N MET A 669 -13.16 36.65 -2.94
CA MET A 669 -12.04 37.58 -3.18
C MET A 669 -12.00 38.74 -2.18
N PHE A 670 -13.16 39.27 -1.77
CA PHE A 670 -13.27 40.31 -0.74
C PHE A 670 -12.76 39.80 0.62
N LEU A 671 -13.17 38.60 1.03
CA LEU A 671 -12.74 37.98 2.29
C LEU A 671 -11.27 37.54 2.26
N ASN A 672 -10.76 37.07 1.12
CA ASN A 672 -9.34 36.78 0.93
C ASN A 672 -8.50 38.05 1.11
N GLY A 673 -8.98 39.19 0.59
CA GLY A 673 -8.35 40.50 0.80
C GLY A 673 -8.35 40.99 2.26
N ARG A 674 -9.15 40.38 3.15
CA ARG A 674 -9.35 40.76 4.56
C ARG A 674 -9.02 39.62 5.55
N TRP A 675 -8.15 38.67 5.19
CA TRP A 675 -7.88 37.49 6.03
C TRP A 675 -7.41 37.80 7.46
N LYS A 676 -6.76 38.95 7.68
CA LYS A 676 -6.33 39.44 9.01
C LYS A 676 -7.49 39.92 9.90
N GLU A 677 -8.66 40.15 9.31
CA GLU A 677 -9.87 40.65 9.96
C GLU A 677 -10.93 39.55 10.20
N HIS A 678 -10.65 38.30 9.79
CA HIS A 678 -11.59 37.18 9.91
C HIS A 678 -12.09 36.95 11.36
N GLY A 679 -11.26 37.23 12.36
CA GLY A 679 -11.61 37.13 13.78
C GLY A 679 -12.61 38.18 14.29
N SER A 680 -12.87 39.26 13.53
CA SER A 680 -13.79 40.34 13.90
C SER A 680 -14.96 40.53 12.92
N ILE A 681 -14.78 40.18 11.64
CA ILE A 681 -15.77 40.43 10.57
C ILE A 681 -16.94 39.42 10.52
N GLY A 682 -16.90 38.35 11.31
CA GLY A 682 -17.90 37.27 11.26
C GLY A 682 -19.36 37.72 11.41
N THR A 683 -19.63 38.70 12.29
CA THR A 683 -20.98 39.28 12.47
C THR A 683 -21.43 40.08 11.23
N GLU A 684 -20.51 40.79 10.56
CA GLU A 684 -20.82 41.52 9.33
C GLU A 684 -21.13 40.55 8.18
N VAL A 685 -20.36 39.46 8.07
CA VAL A 685 -20.62 38.37 7.12
C VAL A 685 -21.97 37.71 7.39
N ALA A 686 -22.34 37.45 8.65
CA ALA A 686 -23.64 36.88 9.00
C ALA A 686 -24.81 37.81 8.61
N MET A 687 -24.70 39.12 8.87
CA MET A 687 -25.71 40.10 8.43
C MET A 687 -25.80 40.19 6.90
N ALA A 688 -24.66 40.19 6.20
CA ALA A 688 -24.62 40.20 4.74
C ALA A 688 -25.27 38.96 4.12
N LEU A 689 -25.01 37.77 4.67
CA LEU A 689 -25.63 36.53 4.23
C LEU A 689 -27.15 36.53 4.51
N GLN A 690 -27.59 37.03 5.67
CA GLN A 690 -29.02 37.13 6.01
C GLN A 690 -29.79 38.07 5.05
N LEU A 691 -29.12 39.02 4.42
CA LEU A 691 -29.69 39.93 3.42
C LEU A 691 -29.61 39.41 1.98
N SER A 692 -29.04 38.23 1.75
CA SER A 692 -29.05 37.55 0.43
C SER A 692 -30.39 36.88 0.14
N GLY A 693 -30.85 36.95 -1.11
CA GLY A 693 -32.03 36.21 -1.59
C GLY A 693 -31.82 34.69 -1.71
N ASP A 694 -30.57 34.23 -1.65
CA ASP A 694 -30.22 32.82 -1.46
C ASP A 694 -28.86 32.71 -0.73
N PRO A 695 -28.87 32.66 0.62
CA PRO A 695 -27.63 32.62 1.40
C PRO A 695 -26.85 31.32 1.17
N ALA A 696 -27.56 30.21 0.94
CA ALA A 696 -26.94 28.91 0.72
C ALA A 696 -26.24 28.82 -0.64
N LYS A 697 -26.89 29.33 -1.71
CA LYS A 697 -26.27 29.40 -3.05
C LYS A 697 -25.10 30.37 -3.09
N LEU A 698 -25.25 31.57 -2.50
CA LEU A 698 -24.17 32.57 -2.45
C LEU A 698 -22.91 32.05 -1.73
N VAL A 699 -23.08 31.31 -0.62
CA VAL A 699 -21.96 30.65 0.07
C VAL A 699 -21.39 29.51 -0.75
N LEU A 700 -22.23 28.70 -1.41
CA LEU A 700 -21.77 27.59 -2.25
C LEU A 700 -20.92 28.08 -3.44
N ASP A 701 -21.34 29.16 -4.11
CA ASP A 701 -20.59 29.76 -5.22
C ASP A 701 -19.27 30.40 -4.75
N ALA A 702 -19.19 30.79 -3.48
CA ALA A 702 -17.97 31.27 -2.82
C ALA A 702 -17.02 30.15 -2.35
N MET A 703 -17.31 28.89 -2.66
CA MET A 703 -16.42 27.75 -2.39
C MET A 703 -15.45 27.43 -3.54
N GLU A 704 -15.60 28.07 -4.72
CA GLU A 704 -14.87 27.67 -5.94
C GLU A 704 -13.35 27.68 -5.74
N GLY A 705 -12.78 28.77 -5.23
CA GLY A 705 -11.34 28.89 -4.98
C GLY A 705 -10.82 28.17 -3.73
N PHE A 706 -11.56 27.23 -3.13
CA PHE A 706 -11.11 26.50 -1.92
C PHE A 706 -9.92 25.58 -2.19
N TYR A 707 -9.92 24.93 -3.35
CA TYR A 707 -8.79 24.17 -3.92
C TYR A 707 -8.16 24.95 -5.08
N PRO A 708 -6.93 24.63 -5.51
CA PRO A 708 -6.34 25.20 -6.71
C PRO A 708 -7.17 24.91 -7.98
N PRO A 709 -7.18 25.82 -8.98
CA PRO A 709 -6.62 27.17 -8.91
C PRO A 709 -7.45 28.08 -7.99
N HIS A 710 -6.78 28.78 -7.07
CA HIS A 710 -7.44 29.74 -6.20
C HIS A 710 -7.79 31.01 -6.99
N LEU A 711 -8.79 31.77 -6.51
CA LEU A 711 -9.12 33.04 -7.15
C LEU A 711 -7.94 34.01 -7.09
N SER A 712 -7.77 34.82 -8.13
CA SER A 712 -6.69 35.80 -8.27
C SER A 712 -7.21 37.24 -8.23
N LYS A 713 -6.31 38.19 -7.98
CA LYS A 713 -6.63 39.63 -8.00
C LYS A 713 -5.64 40.37 -8.90
N GLY A 714 -5.91 40.29 -10.21
CA GLY A 714 -4.91 40.58 -11.24
C GLY A 714 -3.90 39.44 -11.32
N ASP A 715 -2.64 39.75 -11.65
CA ASP A 715 -1.57 38.77 -11.90
C ASP A 715 -1.05 38.04 -10.64
N ARG A 716 -1.84 37.98 -9.56
CA ARG A 716 -1.51 37.27 -8.31
C ARG A 716 -2.69 36.47 -7.80
N GLU A 717 -2.50 35.16 -7.73
CA GLU A 717 -3.34 34.20 -7.01
C GLU A 717 -3.27 34.45 -5.50
N PHE A 718 -4.36 34.20 -4.76
CA PHE A 718 -4.33 34.21 -3.30
C PHE A 718 -3.71 32.92 -2.76
N GLU A 719 -2.93 33.00 -1.68
CA GLU A 719 -2.43 31.83 -0.95
C GLU A 719 -3.61 30.90 -0.58
N GLY A 720 -3.51 29.60 -0.86
CA GLY A 720 -4.61 28.66 -0.61
C GLY A 720 -5.06 28.62 0.85
N ASP A 721 -4.14 28.88 1.77
CA ASP A 721 -4.43 28.97 3.20
C ASP A 721 -5.25 30.22 3.59
N VAL A 722 -5.19 31.29 2.78
CA VAL A 722 -6.09 32.45 2.86
C VAL A 722 -7.46 32.10 2.29
N ALA A 723 -7.49 31.45 1.12
CA ALA A 723 -8.73 31.04 0.45
C ALA A 723 -9.57 30.07 1.29
N ARG A 724 -8.93 29.03 1.85
CA ARG A 724 -9.58 28.06 2.74
C ARG A 724 -10.18 28.73 3.98
N ARG A 725 -9.46 29.67 4.62
CA ARG A 725 -9.95 30.41 5.80
C ARG A 725 -11.20 31.23 5.49
N SER A 726 -11.26 31.90 4.33
CA SER A 726 -12.45 32.65 3.90
C SER A 726 -13.68 31.74 3.71
N CYS A 727 -13.50 30.58 3.07
CA CYS A 727 -14.57 29.60 2.90
C CYS A 727 -15.04 29.02 4.25
N ILE A 728 -14.11 28.69 5.14
CA ILE A 728 -14.41 28.22 6.50
C ILE A 728 -15.25 29.25 7.27
N LEU A 729 -14.94 30.54 7.16
CA LEU A 729 -15.70 31.63 7.79
C LEU A 729 -17.13 31.74 7.24
N LEU A 730 -17.29 31.61 5.92
CA LEU A 730 -18.60 31.64 5.24
C LEU A 730 -19.46 30.44 5.62
N LEU A 731 -18.89 29.22 5.58
CA LEU A 731 -19.56 28.00 6.03
C LEU A 731 -19.92 28.09 7.52
N GLU A 732 -19.05 28.64 8.37
CA GLU A 732 -19.39 28.86 9.78
C GLU A 732 -20.62 29.78 9.96
N GLN A 733 -20.70 30.89 9.23
CA GLN A 733 -21.86 31.78 9.35
C GLN A 733 -23.11 31.13 8.75
N LEU A 734 -23.01 30.38 7.64
CA LEU A 734 -24.13 29.64 7.06
C LEU A 734 -24.67 28.59 8.04
N MET A 735 -23.78 27.81 8.68
CA MET A 735 -24.13 26.82 9.69
C MET A 735 -24.82 27.44 10.92
N LYS A 736 -24.42 28.66 11.33
CA LYS A 736 -25.05 29.40 12.44
C LYS A 736 -26.40 30.01 12.05
N LEU A 737 -26.56 30.46 10.80
CA LEU A 737 -27.81 31.01 10.27
C LEU A 737 -28.85 29.90 9.98
N SER A 738 -28.40 28.72 9.59
CA SER A 738 -29.23 27.55 9.26
C SER A 738 -30.45 27.85 8.35
N PRO A 739 -30.28 28.53 7.20
CA PRO A 739 -31.38 28.86 6.30
C PRO A 739 -31.97 27.60 5.63
N GLU A 740 -33.16 27.74 5.04
CA GLU A 740 -33.75 26.68 4.22
C GLU A 740 -32.92 26.46 2.94
N ILE A 741 -32.56 25.20 2.67
CA ILE A 741 -31.64 24.83 1.58
C ILE A 741 -32.44 24.23 0.43
N LYS A 742 -32.54 24.97 -0.68
CA LYS A 742 -33.30 24.54 -1.86
C LYS A 742 -32.74 23.22 -2.44
N PRO A 743 -33.58 22.30 -2.94
CA PRO A 743 -33.13 20.98 -3.40
C PRO A 743 -32.09 20.98 -4.53
N ASN A 744 -32.03 22.02 -5.37
CA ASN A 744 -30.96 22.17 -6.36
C ASN A 744 -29.62 22.53 -5.69
N VAL A 745 -29.62 23.51 -4.78
CA VAL A 745 -28.44 23.94 -4.02
C VAL A 745 -27.90 22.79 -3.16
N ARG A 746 -28.77 21.99 -2.54
CA ARG A 746 -28.34 20.76 -1.83
C ARG A 746 -27.66 19.75 -2.76
N LYS A 747 -28.14 19.57 -4.01
CA LYS A 747 -27.50 18.68 -5.01
C LYS A 747 -26.16 19.22 -5.51
N GLU A 748 -26.06 20.52 -5.73
CA GLU A 748 -24.82 21.19 -6.13
C GLU A 748 -23.75 21.09 -5.02
N ALA A 749 -24.13 21.36 -3.76
CA ALA A 749 -23.28 21.17 -2.58
C ALA A 749 -22.89 19.70 -2.36
N MET A 750 -23.78 18.76 -2.68
CA MET A 750 -23.50 17.32 -2.61
C MET A 750 -22.46 16.87 -3.64
N LYS A 751 -22.50 17.42 -4.87
CA LYS A 751 -21.43 17.20 -5.85
C LYS A 751 -20.10 17.73 -5.32
N LEU A 752 -20.08 18.99 -4.87
CA LEU A 752 -18.88 19.62 -4.32
C LEU A 752 -18.28 18.82 -3.14
N ALA A 753 -19.13 18.28 -2.26
CA ALA A 753 -18.69 17.44 -1.14
C ALA A 753 -18.04 16.12 -1.62
N PHE A 754 -18.57 15.48 -2.67
CA PHE A 754 -17.91 14.32 -3.28
C PHE A 754 -16.59 14.68 -3.97
N ASP A 755 -16.53 15.82 -4.66
CA ASP A 755 -15.30 16.31 -5.28
C ASP A 755 -14.22 16.58 -4.20
N TRP A 756 -14.61 17.13 -3.05
CA TRP A 756 -13.73 17.43 -1.92
C TRP A 756 -13.22 16.18 -1.18
N ILE A 757 -14.10 15.21 -0.82
CA ILE A 757 -13.63 13.97 -0.16
C ILE A 757 -12.75 13.15 -1.11
N THR A 758 -12.98 13.21 -2.42
CA THR A 758 -12.14 12.52 -3.40
C THR A 758 -10.74 13.12 -3.42
N LYS A 759 -10.60 14.45 -3.40
CA LYS A 759 -9.28 15.12 -3.28
C LYS A 759 -8.56 14.74 -1.98
N MET A 760 -9.23 14.79 -0.83
CA MET A 760 -8.67 14.43 0.49
C MET A 760 -8.34 12.94 0.67
N ARG A 761 -8.74 12.07 -0.26
CA ARG A 761 -8.35 10.64 -0.29
C ARG A 761 -7.13 10.37 -1.19
N VAL A 762 -6.78 11.31 -2.07
CA VAL A 762 -5.60 11.19 -2.96
C VAL A 762 -4.34 11.77 -2.29
N GLU A 763 -4.48 12.89 -1.59
CA GLU A 763 -3.43 13.50 -0.78
C GLU A 763 -3.89 13.61 0.68
N PRO A 764 -3.01 13.40 1.69
CA PRO A 764 -3.37 13.53 3.10
C PRO A 764 -3.68 15.00 3.44
N GLY A 765 -4.97 15.32 3.41
CA GLY A 765 -5.48 16.71 3.43
C GLY A 765 -5.01 17.55 4.63
N HIS A 766 -4.78 18.83 4.37
CA HIS A 766 -4.39 19.81 5.37
C HIS A 766 -5.51 20.03 6.41
N GLU A 767 -5.17 20.49 7.62
CA GLU A 767 -6.14 20.73 8.71
C GLU A 767 -7.35 21.57 8.26
N LEU A 768 -7.10 22.63 7.49
CA LEU A 768 -8.13 23.51 6.94
C LEU A 768 -9.01 22.84 5.87
N GLU A 769 -8.50 21.83 5.15
CA GLU A 769 -9.27 21.09 4.13
C GLU A 769 -10.28 20.16 4.80
N VAL A 770 -9.83 19.43 5.82
CA VAL A 770 -10.67 18.57 6.65
C VAL A 770 -11.71 19.40 7.41
N LEU A 771 -11.31 20.54 8.00
CA LEU A 771 -12.25 21.46 8.66
C LEU A 771 -13.27 22.07 7.68
N GLY A 772 -12.82 22.48 6.49
CA GLY A 772 -13.71 23.02 5.45
C GLY A 772 -14.73 21.98 4.99
N PHE A 773 -14.31 20.75 4.71
CA PHE A 773 -15.19 19.66 4.33
C PHE A 773 -16.23 19.32 5.42
N LEU A 774 -15.80 19.17 6.67
CA LEU A 774 -16.72 18.88 7.77
C LEU A 774 -17.73 20.02 7.99
N ARG A 775 -17.32 21.29 7.79
CA ARG A 775 -18.22 22.44 7.81
C ARG A 775 -19.13 22.51 6.59
N LEU A 776 -18.71 22.05 5.40
CA LEU A 776 -19.56 21.94 4.21
C LEU A 776 -20.69 20.94 4.48
N LEU A 777 -20.37 19.75 4.98
CA LEU A 777 -21.36 18.74 5.35
C LEU A 777 -22.35 19.24 6.42
N ALA A 778 -21.85 19.95 7.44
CA ALA A 778 -22.69 20.51 8.49
C ALA A 778 -23.60 21.65 7.99
N SER A 779 -23.07 22.56 7.18
CA SER A 779 -23.80 23.74 6.66
C SER A 779 -24.89 23.34 5.66
N PHE A 780 -24.63 22.34 4.82
CA PHE A 780 -25.58 21.86 3.81
C PHE A 780 -26.39 20.63 4.25
N GLN A 781 -26.22 20.21 5.52
CA GLN A 781 -26.90 19.08 6.16
C GLN A 781 -26.71 17.74 5.41
N LEU A 782 -25.52 17.48 4.87
CA LEU A 782 -25.20 16.37 3.96
C LEU A 782 -24.59 15.14 4.65
N ALA A 783 -24.35 15.20 5.97
CA ALA A 783 -23.63 14.17 6.72
C ALA A 783 -24.31 12.78 6.71
N ASP A 784 -25.60 12.73 6.37
CA ASP A 784 -26.41 11.51 6.24
C ASP A 784 -25.98 10.61 5.07
N ALA A 785 -25.21 11.13 4.11
CA ALA A 785 -24.84 10.45 2.88
C ALA A 785 -23.35 10.05 2.77
N PHE A 786 -22.59 10.15 3.86
CA PHE A 786 -21.17 9.77 3.95
C PHE A 786 -20.96 8.74 5.07
N ASP A 787 -19.88 7.96 5.03
CA ASP A 787 -19.64 6.96 6.07
C ASP A 787 -19.34 7.62 7.44
N ALA A 788 -20.17 7.29 8.42
CA ALA A 788 -20.12 7.90 9.75
C ALA A 788 -18.95 7.41 10.62
N ASP A 789 -18.13 6.46 10.19
CA ASP A 789 -16.86 6.12 10.83
C ASP A 789 -15.66 6.80 10.15
N GLU A 790 -15.69 6.96 8.82
CA GLU A 790 -14.77 7.83 8.06
C GLU A 790 -14.87 9.30 8.51
N LEU A 791 -16.09 9.84 8.64
CA LEU A 791 -16.31 11.18 9.20
C LEU A 791 -15.79 11.33 10.63
N VAL A 792 -15.85 10.26 11.45
CA VAL A 792 -15.28 10.28 12.80
C VAL A 792 -13.75 10.30 12.74
N ASN A 793 -13.11 9.62 11.79
CA ASN A 793 -11.66 9.66 11.62
C ASN A 793 -11.19 11.07 11.19
N PHE A 794 -11.88 11.71 10.23
CA PHE A 794 -11.64 13.10 9.85
C PHE A 794 -11.84 14.07 11.03
N LEU A 795 -12.89 13.87 11.85
CA LEU A 795 -13.09 14.66 13.06
C LEU A 795 -12.02 14.44 14.13
N VAL A 796 -11.49 13.22 14.29
CA VAL A 796 -10.38 12.95 15.21
C VAL A 796 -9.09 13.62 14.78
N PHE A 797 -8.82 13.68 13.47
CA PHE A 797 -7.70 14.43 12.91
C PHE A 797 -7.85 15.95 13.17
N ALA A 798 -9.02 16.51 12.84
CA ALA A 798 -9.30 17.93 13.09
C ALA A 798 -9.32 18.29 14.60
N ALA A 799 -9.81 17.40 15.47
CA ALA A 799 -9.96 17.67 16.91
C ALA A 799 -8.64 17.81 17.68
N GLN A 800 -7.49 17.43 17.09
CA GLN A 800 -6.16 17.69 17.66
C GLN A 800 -5.79 19.18 17.62
N HIS A 801 -6.46 19.96 16.76
CA HIS A 801 -6.18 21.38 16.53
C HIS A 801 -7.41 22.29 16.71
N ILE A 802 -8.64 21.75 16.61
CA ILE A 802 -9.89 22.53 16.53
C ILE A 802 -10.86 22.17 17.67
N HIS A 803 -11.10 23.12 18.57
CA HIS A 803 -12.19 23.07 19.56
C HIS A 803 -13.52 23.54 18.94
N ALA A 804 -14.34 22.60 18.42
CA ALA A 804 -15.66 22.90 17.84
C ALA A 804 -16.77 21.92 18.32
N PRO A 805 -17.16 21.94 19.60
CA PRO A 805 -18.16 21.01 20.16
C PRO A 805 -19.51 21.02 19.43
N GLU A 806 -19.89 22.15 18.82
CA GLU A 806 -21.11 22.33 18.03
C GLU A 806 -21.10 21.48 16.75
N LEU A 807 -19.93 21.33 16.09
CA LEU A 807 -19.80 20.65 14.80
C LEU A 807 -20.16 19.16 14.92
N PHE A 808 -19.70 18.49 16.00
CA PHE A 808 -20.03 17.10 16.30
C PHE A 808 -21.54 16.88 16.53
N LYS A 809 -22.26 17.91 16.99
CA LYS A 809 -23.71 17.88 17.20
C LYS A 809 -24.47 18.03 15.89
N VAL A 810 -24.08 18.98 15.03
CA VAL A 810 -24.73 19.21 13.72
C VAL A 810 -24.53 18.01 12.78
N LEU A 811 -23.35 17.38 12.80
CA LEU A 811 -23.07 16.18 12.00
C LEU A 811 -23.74 14.90 12.54
N GLY A 812 -24.43 14.93 13.70
CA GLY A 812 -25.13 13.78 14.29
C GLY A 812 -24.23 12.70 14.94
N LEU A 813 -22.90 12.87 14.91
CA LEU A 813 -21.93 11.82 15.27
C LEU A 813 -21.73 11.63 16.79
N GLY A 814 -22.31 12.48 17.62
CA GLY A 814 -22.17 12.48 19.09
C GLY A 814 -22.51 11.17 19.81
N ASN A 815 -23.23 10.23 19.18
CA ASN A 815 -23.48 8.90 19.75
C ASN A 815 -22.37 7.88 19.45
N LYS A 816 -21.81 7.84 18.22
CA LYS A 816 -20.64 6.98 17.90
C LYS A 816 -19.40 7.40 18.71
N ILE A 817 -19.26 8.71 18.90
CA ILE A 817 -18.17 9.36 19.64
C ILE A 817 -17.96 8.81 21.06
N LYS A 818 -19.04 8.48 21.78
CA LYS A 818 -18.98 7.94 23.15
C LYS A 818 -18.20 6.62 23.27
N GLY A 819 -18.13 5.82 22.21
CA GLY A 819 -17.38 4.56 22.19
C GLY A 819 -15.89 4.72 21.89
N LYS A 820 -15.49 5.75 21.12
CA LYS A 820 -14.09 5.93 20.67
C LYS A 820 -13.27 6.90 21.55
N PHE A 821 -13.92 7.78 22.31
CA PHE A 821 -13.23 8.87 23.02
C PHE A 821 -12.31 8.46 24.19
N ILE A 822 -12.39 7.23 24.68
CA ILE A 822 -11.55 6.74 25.79
C ILE A 822 -10.04 6.76 25.43
N LYS A 823 -9.68 6.73 24.14
CA LYS A 823 -8.26 6.77 23.69
C LYS A 823 -7.66 8.17 23.49
N LEU A 824 -8.46 9.24 23.46
CA LEU A 824 -7.96 10.60 23.16
C LEU A 824 -7.55 11.41 24.40
N PHE A 825 -8.07 11.07 25.58
CA PHE A 825 -7.79 11.77 26.84
C PHE A 825 -6.47 11.36 27.53
N TYR A 826 -5.54 10.76 26.78
CA TYR A 826 -4.23 10.28 27.26
C TYR A 826 -3.04 10.85 26.46
N LEU A 827 -3.29 11.82 25.57
CA LEU A 827 -2.28 12.50 24.74
C LEU A 827 -2.42 14.05 24.73
N LEU A 828 -3.14 14.57 25.73
CA LEU A 828 -3.19 15.97 26.18
C LEU A 828 -2.96 15.98 27.71
#